data_AF-A0A8K0WC68-F1
#
_entry.id   AF-A0A8K0WC68-F1
#
_cell.length_a   1.000
_cell.length_b   1.000
_cell.length_c   1.000
_cell.angle_alpha   90.00
_cell.angle_beta   90.00
_cell.angle_gamma   90.00
#
_symmetry.space_group_name_H-M   'P 1'
#
loop_
_entity.id
_entity.type
_entity.pdbx_description
1 polymer ?
#
loop_
_entity_poly.entity_id
_entity_poly.type
_entity_poly.pdbx_seq_one_letter_code
_entity_poly.pdbx_strand_id
1 'polypeptide(L)'
;MEDIQRNLQTDFFNKLKPALRNFPSHQFRNPVLCVKAFIQDGDSLGDDTGTYEANRQPNRLKHRISFGSGNISDSESEGTCQSSPTSLDQSQPLGDRNHNQQRNAGVAEHTNTTSLPSRKRKGGLRLAPVSDSASIDDDVSTRRQMQLGHENFPKRAKVKPDGVFQARELSLSKFVVGVWEQIHSGLVLEPLVLTEQVNLIAPGTTDDDTDQSSGRSLAAIDVQGQANHNVESFSRSNLFCRRVTQASRTCRSIEVIVQARWVELFDSYVEYLGSMNPELSPTKSRMRAIAEACTDFGWTEKELRNKMAIWRGYKEIKDALGWAALVFSGMGLYRLCKYRIGFDADKFYKARALRLRMEVAADTLHPNWRQLLAIVGESTQRTFVGHPHDWVVHQDGSDPIPLRSTYLRYDPQFTFEHIDESILDTAAWGADDPRWIPPPNTAVCITGTSVCDLCGQLQSNEAALNACKCFPGFFGGPRLPSAVQIFRTSNGRNNGLQALVPFERGVAIGEFVGLVTKGIEDQDVLDSQVAGRRYQIWQGRQGNFTRFANHSCKPNAQFEKFTWLGTQHVLLIPLASYLFTRLRQTGTRHVYGVPGDFTLKALDHLPQSGIKFVGCCNELNAGYAADGYARSQRHRSKTGLGALITTYGVGELGAANAVAGSYAEYLPVVHIVGTPSQKARGVSASSVGGKRPHRHIHHTLADSRIGVYREIAEKFTVAQLDLTTVESEEVPDRVDWVLSQALHHSRPVYIELPSDVVDTAVPSHALERPIGQNIISNDTNGSVSTQQAEQILQRLYSAKRPLILVDRGDGTELLRHQINEFVQKSGIPTVSLPSGASMVDNSLPNYFGVYSGPIGAVDLTSAMKSADLVLIFGCQFSDTQTLGWAILPERDVMVFIGSNHVEDEEVDVGCVLVEMAERVDKDKLQKQDTTSWGDFRSQPSQSLVPEELINQDEFYIHLGKSLQQNDTVLLANATPIIGGRDFILPPSSHLIASGMWFSIGHMLPAALGVAQAKANEGSSGRTILLDGDGSFQMTAQELSTIIHNRVDVIIFIINNSGYTYERYIHGMDEEYNDVAPWNYSAAPQLFGQPQGYPIQSCRVKTWEDLNRILTSDGFVQGKGLTLVDVVMDKYDISEKAKVLFEFAGKQL
;
A
#
# COMPACT_ATOMS: atom_id res chain seq x y z
N MET A 1 -17.73 47.38 -24.82
CA MET A 1 -16.68 48.15 -24.12
C MET A 1 -17.30 49.18 -23.19
N GLU A 2 -18.03 50.17 -23.69
CA GLU A 2 -18.55 51.27 -22.85
C GLU A 2 -19.53 50.81 -21.75
N ASP A 3 -20.39 49.80 -22.00
CA ASP A 3 -21.23 49.24 -20.93
C ASP A 3 -20.46 48.44 -19.86
N ILE A 4 -19.28 47.89 -20.21
CA ILE A 4 -18.37 47.26 -19.24
C ILE A 4 -17.70 48.35 -18.37
N GLN A 5 -17.57 49.56 -18.90
CA GLN A 5 -16.93 50.71 -18.26
C GLN A 5 -17.83 51.39 -17.21
N ARG A 6 -19.13 51.10 -17.17
CA ARG A 6 -20.07 51.62 -16.16
C ARG A 6 -20.09 50.86 -14.84
N ASN A 7 -19.81 49.55 -14.86
CA ASN A 7 -20.07 48.65 -13.73
C ASN A 7 -18.82 48.15 -12.98
N LEU A 8 -17.62 48.66 -13.31
CA LEU A 8 -16.36 48.29 -12.64
C LEU A 8 -15.67 49.54 -12.10
N GLN A 9 -15.31 49.52 -10.82
CA GLN A 9 -14.76 50.69 -10.12
C GLN A 9 -13.42 51.13 -10.71
N THR A 10 -13.29 52.44 -10.93
CA THR A 10 -12.14 53.13 -11.54
C THR A 10 -10.80 52.80 -10.86
N ASP A 11 -10.85 52.44 -9.58
CA ASP A 11 -9.71 52.12 -8.73
C ASP A 11 -8.92 50.89 -9.20
N PHE A 12 -9.57 49.92 -9.86
CA PHE A 12 -8.89 48.74 -10.40
C PHE A 12 -7.99 49.11 -11.59
N PHE A 13 -8.52 49.87 -12.55
CA PHE A 13 -7.75 50.33 -13.71
C PHE A 13 -6.64 51.31 -13.31
N ASN A 14 -6.87 52.17 -12.32
CA ASN A 14 -5.83 53.07 -11.80
C ASN A 14 -4.64 52.30 -11.18
N LYS A 15 -4.88 51.14 -10.57
CA LYS A 15 -3.82 50.27 -10.02
C LYS A 15 -3.13 49.39 -11.07
N LEU A 16 -3.82 49.04 -12.17
CA LEU A 16 -3.25 48.25 -13.27
C LEU A 16 -2.38 49.09 -14.22
N LYS A 17 -2.70 50.37 -14.39
CA LYS A 17 -2.06 51.30 -15.35
C LYS A 17 -0.54 51.50 -15.18
N PRO A 18 0.04 51.49 -13.96
CA PRO A 18 1.49 51.53 -13.79
C PRO A 18 2.19 50.23 -14.22
N ALA A 19 1.62 49.06 -13.87
CA ALA A 19 2.23 47.76 -14.15
C ALA A 19 2.36 47.48 -15.66
N LEU A 20 1.41 47.95 -16.46
CA LEU A 20 1.40 47.77 -17.91
C LEU A 20 2.32 48.73 -18.68
N ARG A 21 2.95 49.73 -18.04
CA ARG A 21 3.82 50.71 -18.73
C ARG A 21 5.10 50.13 -19.33
N ASN A 22 5.57 48.99 -18.82
CA ASN A 22 6.86 48.41 -19.21
C ASN A 22 6.75 47.34 -20.31
N PHE A 23 5.53 47.01 -20.77
CA PHE A 23 5.30 45.95 -21.75
C PHE A 23 5.11 46.51 -23.17
N PRO A 24 6.00 46.22 -24.13
CA PRO A 24 5.86 46.70 -25.50
C PRO A 24 4.68 46.02 -26.21
N SER A 25 3.96 46.78 -27.04
CA SER A 25 2.66 46.41 -27.62
C SER A 25 2.63 45.10 -28.42
N HIS A 26 3.77 44.62 -28.93
CA HIS A 26 3.84 43.37 -29.68
C HIS A 26 3.69 42.10 -28.81
N GLN A 27 3.91 42.19 -27.48
CA GLN A 27 3.77 41.05 -26.57
C GLN A 27 2.29 40.72 -26.26
N PHE A 28 1.34 41.61 -26.53
CA PHE A 28 -0.09 41.41 -26.25
C PHE A 28 -0.85 40.64 -27.35
N ARG A 29 -0.18 39.74 -28.10
CA ARG A 29 -0.81 38.97 -29.19
C ARG A 29 -1.69 37.80 -28.72
N ASN A 30 -1.65 37.39 -27.45
CA ASN A 30 -2.64 36.49 -26.84
C ASN A 30 -2.73 36.71 -25.30
N PRO A 31 -3.59 37.63 -24.81
CA PRO A 31 -3.74 37.91 -23.38
C PRO A 31 -4.86 37.09 -22.72
N VAL A 32 -4.53 35.98 -22.04
CA VAL A 32 -5.47 35.25 -21.19
C VAL A 32 -5.61 35.95 -19.83
N LEU A 33 -6.60 36.82 -19.69
CA LEU A 33 -6.95 37.48 -18.42
C LEU A 33 -7.86 36.60 -17.55
N CYS A 34 -7.26 35.72 -16.73
CA CYS A 34 -7.99 34.90 -15.78
C CYS A 34 -8.39 35.70 -14.52
N VAL A 35 -9.63 36.20 -14.48
CA VAL A 35 -10.21 36.87 -13.31
C VAL A 35 -10.99 35.86 -12.46
N LYS A 36 -10.39 35.39 -11.36
CA LYS A 36 -11.10 34.61 -10.34
C LYS A 36 -12.06 35.51 -9.55
N ALA A 37 -13.32 35.57 -9.97
CA ALA A 37 -14.38 36.19 -9.20
C ALA A 37 -14.76 35.32 -8.00
N PHE A 38 -14.51 35.80 -6.78
CA PHE A 38 -15.17 35.27 -5.58
C PHE A 38 -16.57 35.88 -5.50
N ILE A 39 -17.60 35.03 -5.53
CA ILE A 39 -18.92 35.32 -4.99
C ILE A 39 -19.21 34.21 -4.00
N GLN A 40 -19.43 34.59 -2.75
CA GLN A 40 -19.82 33.68 -1.68
C GLN A 40 -21.10 34.22 -1.04
N ASP A 41 -22.12 33.38 -1.04
CA ASP A 41 -23.40 33.45 -0.33
C ASP A 41 -24.25 34.73 -0.42
N GLY A 42 -25.49 34.55 -0.87
CA GLY A 42 -26.52 35.59 -0.94
C GLY A 42 -27.89 34.92 -1.03
N ASP A 43 -28.59 34.85 0.10
CA ASP A 43 -29.89 34.20 0.21
C ASP A 43 -30.97 34.83 -0.68
N SER A 44 -31.92 34.00 -1.10
CA SER A 44 -33.11 34.45 -1.82
C SER A 44 -34.09 35.13 -0.87
N LEU A 45 -34.01 36.46 -0.77
CA LEU A 45 -35.04 37.26 -0.11
C LEU A 45 -36.39 37.12 -0.85
N GLY A 46 -37.40 36.66 -0.13
CA GLY A 46 -38.76 37.16 -0.29
C GLY A 46 -38.95 38.36 0.66
N ASP A 47 -39.83 39.28 0.29
CA ASP A 47 -40.01 40.55 1.00
C ASP A 47 -40.44 40.38 2.48
N ASP A 48 -39.87 41.17 3.40
CA ASP A 48 -40.56 42.40 3.83
C ASP A 48 -39.65 43.43 4.54
N THR A 49 -40.17 44.65 4.73
CA THR A 49 -39.46 45.87 5.16
C THR A 49 -38.72 45.81 6.53
N GLY A 50 -37.57 46.51 6.68
CA GLY A 50 -36.80 46.46 7.96
C GLY A 50 -35.69 47.47 8.33
N THR A 51 -35.34 48.49 7.52
CA THR A 51 -34.62 49.76 7.90
C THR A 51 -33.39 49.79 8.88
N TYR A 52 -32.28 50.42 8.41
CA TYR A 52 -31.27 51.20 9.18
C TYR A 52 -30.36 50.47 10.21
N GLU A 53 -29.09 50.84 10.47
CA GLU A 53 -28.12 51.77 9.83
C GLU A 53 -26.66 51.27 10.06
N ALA A 54 -25.63 51.98 9.58
CA ALA A 54 -24.23 51.49 9.47
C ALA A 54 -23.25 52.02 10.54
N ASN A 55 -22.09 51.35 10.72
CA ASN A 55 -20.74 51.91 10.38
C ASN A 55 -19.50 51.01 10.70
N ARG A 56 -18.51 51.09 9.78
CA ARG A 56 -17.02 51.08 9.98
C ARG A 56 -16.24 49.89 10.57
N GLN A 57 -15.64 49.14 9.65
CA GLN A 57 -14.20 48.77 9.49
C GLN A 57 -13.19 48.87 10.67
N PRO A 58 -12.27 47.88 10.79
CA PRO A 58 -11.10 47.90 11.68
C PRO A 58 -9.76 48.29 11.00
N ASN A 59 -8.71 48.49 11.80
CA ASN A 59 -7.28 48.55 11.42
C ASN A 59 -6.43 47.99 12.61
N ARG A 60 -5.47 47.07 12.42
CA ARG A 60 -4.02 47.27 12.10
C ARG A 60 -3.23 47.97 13.24
N LEU A 61 -1.99 47.59 13.61
CA LEU A 61 -0.97 46.69 13.01
C LEU A 61 0.17 46.31 14.03
N LYS A 62 0.71 45.08 13.94
CA LYS A 62 2.11 44.57 14.17
C LYS A 62 3.08 45.10 15.28
N HIS A 63 3.97 44.17 15.69
CA HIS A 63 5.37 44.32 16.18
C HIS A 63 5.61 44.80 17.65
N ARG A 64 6.73 44.50 18.35
CA ARG A 64 7.77 43.42 18.32
C ARG A 64 8.78 43.67 19.49
N ILE A 65 9.24 42.65 20.25
CA ILE A 65 10.44 42.67 21.17
C ILE A 65 10.36 43.65 22.40
N SER A 66 11.14 43.56 23.48
CA SER A 66 11.44 42.48 24.47
C SER A 66 12.11 43.09 25.75
N PHE A 67 12.39 42.27 26.79
CA PHE A 67 13.21 42.55 28.01
C PHE A 67 12.71 43.56 29.08
N GLY A 68 13.21 43.38 30.32
CA GLY A 68 13.12 44.32 31.47
C GLY A 68 12.08 43.93 32.54
N SER A 69 12.35 43.09 33.55
CA SER A 69 13.25 43.22 34.72
C SER A 69 12.65 43.88 35.99
N GLY A 70 11.99 43.07 36.85
CA GLY A 70 11.98 43.23 38.32
C GLY A 70 11.16 44.38 38.96
N ASN A 71 11.04 44.46 40.30
CA ASN A 71 11.30 43.47 41.36
C ASN A 71 10.66 43.92 42.71
N ILE A 72 10.60 43.02 43.72
CA ILE A 72 10.60 43.30 45.19
C ILE A 72 9.33 43.86 45.91
N SER A 73 8.89 43.12 46.94
CA SER A 73 8.20 43.53 48.21
C SER A 73 6.74 44.04 48.24
N ASP A 74 5.97 43.96 49.35
CA ASP A 74 5.86 43.02 50.51
C ASP A 74 4.58 43.36 51.35
N SER A 75 4.39 42.71 52.51
CA SER A 75 3.31 42.82 53.54
C SER A 75 1.97 42.13 53.19
N GLU A 76 1.46 41.13 53.93
CA GLU A 76 1.07 41.02 55.38
C GLU A 76 -0.27 41.71 55.70
N SER A 77 -1.19 41.21 56.54
CA SER A 77 -1.37 39.94 57.31
C SER A 77 -2.88 39.79 57.66
N GLU A 78 -3.48 38.74 58.23
CA GLU A 78 -3.06 37.47 58.87
C GLU A 78 -4.21 36.42 58.66
N GLY A 79 -4.30 35.30 59.40
CA GLY A 79 -5.46 34.39 59.30
C GLY A 79 -5.35 32.97 59.89
N THR A 80 -4.77 32.79 61.07
CA THR A 80 -4.68 31.50 61.81
C THR A 80 -6.00 31.12 62.53
N CYS A 81 -6.29 29.90 63.05
CA CYS A 81 -5.55 28.64 63.18
C CYS A 81 -6.48 27.39 63.36
N GLN A 82 -5.92 26.19 63.14
CA GLN A 82 -6.16 24.85 63.78
C GLN A 82 -7.46 24.46 64.52
N SER A 83 -7.94 23.21 64.32
CA SER A 83 -7.80 22.10 65.32
C SER A 83 -8.42 20.75 64.90
N SER A 84 -7.73 19.63 65.17
CA SER A 84 -8.18 18.21 65.05
C SER A 84 -8.45 17.60 66.46
N PRO A 85 -8.48 16.26 66.74
CA PRO A 85 -8.73 15.03 65.95
C PRO A 85 -9.71 14.02 66.66
N THR A 86 -9.97 12.83 66.06
CA THR A 86 -10.20 11.50 66.74
C THR A 86 -10.51 10.39 65.69
N SER A 87 -10.51 9.09 66.04
CA SER A 87 -9.32 8.21 65.96
C SER A 87 -9.67 6.70 66.12
N LEU A 88 -9.06 5.82 65.29
CA LEU A 88 -8.87 4.35 65.53
C LEU A 88 -10.18 3.47 65.52
N ASP A 89 -10.17 2.13 65.35
CA ASP A 89 -9.07 1.15 65.24
C ASP A 89 -9.39 -0.19 64.47
N GLN A 90 -8.32 -0.85 64.01
CA GLN A 90 -8.01 -2.32 63.91
C GLN A 90 -8.93 -3.47 63.36
N SER A 91 -8.33 -4.24 62.44
CA SER A 91 -8.08 -5.72 62.48
C SER A 91 -8.91 -6.73 61.63
N GLN A 92 -8.33 -7.94 61.45
CA GLN A 92 -8.71 -9.10 60.59
C GLN A 92 -9.10 -10.33 61.48
N PRO A 93 -8.99 -11.64 61.11
CA PRO A 93 -9.02 -12.38 59.80
C PRO A 93 -9.89 -13.69 59.80
N LEU A 94 -9.89 -14.43 58.66
CA LEU A 94 -10.07 -15.91 58.49
C LEU A 94 -11.39 -16.64 58.89
N GLY A 95 -11.75 -17.70 58.13
CA GLY A 95 -12.80 -18.67 58.52
C GLY A 95 -13.25 -19.68 57.43
N ASP A 96 -12.92 -20.96 57.62
CA ASP A 96 -13.21 -22.10 56.71
C ASP A 96 -14.65 -22.66 56.78
N ARG A 97 -15.11 -23.36 55.71
CA ARG A 97 -15.60 -24.77 55.81
C ARG A 97 -15.97 -25.48 54.49
N ASN A 98 -15.67 -26.79 54.48
CA ASN A 98 -15.84 -27.75 53.37
C ASN A 98 -16.97 -28.77 53.63
N HIS A 99 -17.50 -29.40 52.57
CA HIS A 99 -17.85 -30.84 52.46
C HIS A 99 -17.91 -31.24 50.97
N ASN A 100 -17.15 -32.24 50.49
CA ASN A 100 -17.40 -33.71 50.48
C ASN A 100 -18.61 -34.14 49.61
N GLN A 101 -18.60 -35.25 48.84
CA GLN A 101 -17.77 -36.48 48.90
C GLN A 101 -17.79 -37.29 47.56
N GLN A 102 -16.72 -38.07 47.27
CA GLN A 102 -16.64 -39.49 46.76
C GLN A 102 -17.62 -40.09 45.70
N ARG A 103 -17.34 -41.17 44.91
CA ARG A 103 -16.12 -41.86 44.35
C ARG A 103 -16.57 -43.05 43.43
N ASN A 104 -15.67 -43.58 42.58
CA ASN A 104 -15.67 -44.95 41.96
C ASN A 104 -16.79 -45.33 40.92
N ALA A 105 -16.74 -46.45 40.15
CA ALA A 105 -15.66 -47.14 39.38
C ALA A 105 -16.20 -48.36 38.56
N GLY A 106 -15.70 -48.61 37.33
CA GLY A 106 -15.80 -49.89 36.56
C GLY A 106 -17.17 -50.27 35.94
N VAL A 107 -17.35 -51.37 35.18
CA VAL A 107 -16.41 -52.27 34.44
C VAL A 107 -17.18 -53.19 33.43
N ALA A 108 -16.59 -53.43 32.24
CA ALA A 108 -16.70 -54.58 31.30
C ALA A 108 -18.01 -55.11 30.60
N GLU A 109 -17.75 -55.66 29.39
CA GLU A 109 -18.28 -56.90 28.74
C GLU A 109 -19.58 -57.02 27.85
N HIS A 110 -19.34 -57.51 26.60
CA HIS A 110 -20.10 -58.48 25.75
C HIS A 110 -21.61 -58.27 25.40
N THR A 111 -22.21 -58.80 24.30
CA THR A 111 -21.82 -59.77 23.23
C THR A 111 -22.66 -59.56 21.92
N ASN A 112 -22.21 -60.14 20.78
CA ASN A 112 -22.93 -60.83 19.64
C ASN A 112 -24.44 -60.56 19.33
N THR A 113 -25.00 -60.65 18.09
CA THR A 113 -24.60 -61.28 16.80
C THR A 113 -25.54 -60.87 15.61
N THR A 114 -25.09 -61.04 14.35
CA THR A 114 -25.90 -61.23 13.09
C THR A 114 -26.83 -60.09 12.61
N SER A 115 -27.21 -59.91 11.32
CA SER A 115 -27.05 -60.66 10.06
C SER A 115 -26.98 -59.74 8.78
N LEU A 116 -26.68 -60.34 7.62
CA LEU A 116 -26.73 -59.77 6.23
C LEU A 116 -28.07 -60.16 5.53
N PRO A 117 -28.42 -59.78 4.26
CA PRO A 117 -27.63 -59.14 3.17
C PRO A 117 -28.36 -58.04 2.31
N SER A 118 -27.68 -57.50 1.26
CA SER A 118 -28.16 -57.47 -0.17
C SER A 118 -27.69 -56.28 -1.06
N ARG A 119 -26.57 -56.53 -1.78
CA ARG A 119 -26.05 -55.93 -3.04
C ARG A 119 -27.01 -55.16 -4.00
N LYS A 120 -26.49 -54.03 -4.54
CA LYS A 120 -26.12 -53.74 -5.97
C LYS A 120 -25.61 -52.27 -6.07
N ARG A 121 -24.41 -51.94 -6.59
CA ARG A 121 -23.92 -51.88 -8.01
C ARG A 121 -24.85 -51.09 -8.96
N LYS A 122 -24.37 -50.20 -9.85
CA LYS A 122 -23.10 -49.44 -10.03
C LYS A 122 -23.32 -48.50 -11.23
N GLY A 123 -22.69 -47.32 -11.32
CA GLY A 123 -22.72 -46.54 -12.57
C GLY A 123 -22.21 -45.10 -12.48
N GLY A 124 -21.47 -44.66 -13.51
CA GLY A 124 -20.96 -43.31 -13.71
C GLY A 124 -20.03 -43.26 -14.92
N LEU A 125 -19.82 -42.08 -15.51
CA LEU A 125 -18.87 -41.87 -16.61
C LEU A 125 -18.28 -40.45 -16.57
N ARG A 126 -17.05 -40.30 -17.07
CA ARG A 126 -16.37 -39.01 -17.28
C ARG A 126 -16.26 -38.72 -18.78
N LEU A 127 -15.98 -37.47 -19.14
CA LEU A 127 -15.33 -37.13 -20.41
C LEU A 127 -13.80 -37.12 -20.23
N ALA A 128 -13.05 -37.23 -21.32
CA ALA A 128 -11.60 -37.51 -21.32
C ALA A 128 -10.76 -36.39 -21.96
N PRO A 129 -9.49 -36.21 -21.55
CA PRO A 129 -8.45 -35.54 -22.33
C PRO A 129 -7.71 -36.52 -23.26
N VAL A 130 -6.89 -35.99 -24.17
CA VAL A 130 -6.01 -36.74 -25.10
C VAL A 130 -4.60 -36.89 -24.49
N SER A 131 -3.86 -37.93 -24.90
CA SER A 131 -2.49 -38.27 -24.47
C SER A 131 -1.42 -37.56 -25.32
N ASP A 132 -0.10 -37.74 -25.19
CA ASP A 132 0.81 -38.71 -24.53
C ASP A 132 2.16 -38.00 -24.24
N SER A 133 3.16 -38.46 -23.47
CA SER A 133 3.46 -39.70 -22.71
C SER A 133 4.40 -39.31 -21.52
N ALA A 134 5.11 -40.14 -20.73
CA ALA A 134 5.35 -41.60 -20.69
C ALA A 134 5.55 -42.12 -19.24
N SER A 135 5.57 -43.44 -19.10
CA SER A 135 5.61 -44.28 -17.88
C SER A 135 6.70 -44.04 -16.83
N ILE A 136 6.40 -44.37 -15.56
CA ILE A 136 7.05 -45.40 -14.73
C ILE A 136 6.19 -45.66 -13.45
N ASP A 137 6.06 -46.93 -13.04
CA ASP A 137 5.06 -47.46 -12.09
C ASP A 137 5.71 -48.64 -11.30
N ASP A 138 5.33 -49.14 -10.12
CA ASP A 138 4.33 -48.89 -9.04
C ASP A 138 4.95 -49.52 -7.75
N ASP A 139 4.53 -49.47 -6.47
CA ASP A 139 3.40 -48.99 -5.66
C ASP A 139 3.99 -48.71 -4.23
N VAL A 140 3.17 -48.86 -3.19
CA VAL A 140 3.48 -49.24 -1.79
C VAL A 140 3.55 -48.09 -0.77
N SER A 141 2.34 -47.58 -0.49
CA SER A 141 1.89 -47.09 0.83
C SER A 141 2.39 -45.70 1.28
N THR A 142 1.52 -44.80 1.74
CA THR A 142 0.56 -45.04 2.83
C THR A 142 -0.77 -44.28 2.63
N ARG A 143 -1.89 -45.00 2.61
CA ARG A 143 -3.23 -44.40 2.64
C ARG A 143 -3.66 -44.14 4.08
N ARG A 144 -3.99 -42.89 4.43
CA ARG A 144 -4.85 -42.62 5.60
C ARG A 144 -6.29 -43.03 5.26
N GLN A 145 -6.83 -43.99 6.00
CA GLN A 145 -8.28 -44.22 6.03
C GLN A 145 -8.98 -43.10 6.81
N MET A 146 -10.25 -42.86 6.50
CA MET A 146 -11.15 -42.00 7.28
C MET A 146 -12.32 -42.87 7.76
N GLN A 147 -12.54 -42.93 9.08
CA GLN A 147 -13.72 -43.52 9.70
C GLN A 147 -14.51 -42.44 10.48
N LEU A 148 -15.76 -42.75 10.81
CA LEU A 148 -16.76 -41.78 11.27
C LEU A 148 -17.41 -42.21 12.59
N GLY A 149 -17.68 -41.22 13.44
CA GLY A 149 -18.41 -41.35 14.71
C GLY A 149 -17.66 -40.65 15.87
N HIS A 150 -18.32 -39.96 16.80
CA HIS A 150 -19.75 -39.64 16.89
C HIS A 150 -20.00 -38.49 17.90
N GLU A 151 -20.06 -37.22 17.47
CA GLU A 151 -20.10 -36.07 18.41
C GLU A 151 -21.19 -35.00 18.15
N ASN A 152 -21.51 -34.24 19.20
CA ASN A 152 -22.55 -33.21 19.22
C ASN A 152 -22.07 -31.87 18.68
N PHE A 153 -22.81 -31.30 17.72
CA PHE A 153 -22.48 -30.00 17.12
C PHE A 153 -22.78 -28.82 18.07
N PRO A 154 -21.83 -27.92 18.37
CA PRO A 154 -22.04 -26.81 19.30
C PRO A 154 -23.00 -25.74 18.72
N LYS A 155 -24.09 -25.47 19.44
CA LYS A 155 -25.09 -24.46 19.06
C LYS A 155 -24.69 -23.08 19.58
N ARG A 156 -24.49 -22.10 18.70
CA ARG A 156 -24.30 -20.69 19.08
C ARG A 156 -25.59 -20.14 19.69
N ALA A 157 -25.50 -19.48 20.85
CA ALA A 157 -26.65 -18.89 21.53
C ALA A 157 -27.29 -17.75 20.73
N LYS A 158 -28.61 -17.52 20.93
CA LYS A 158 -29.33 -16.39 20.35
C LYS A 158 -29.05 -15.12 21.15
N VAL A 159 -28.34 -14.17 20.55
CA VAL A 159 -28.32 -12.76 21.00
C VAL A 159 -29.63 -12.10 20.55
N LYS A 160 -30.27 -11.29 21.40
CA LYS A 160 -31.44 -10.48 21.02
C LYS A 160 -30.99 -9.31 20.13
N PRO A 161 -31.78 -8.92 19.11
CA PRO A 161 -31.46 -7.76 18.29
C PRO A 161 -32.02 -6.48 18.92
N ASP A 162 -31.13 -5.56 19.28
CA ASP A 162 -31.39 -4.13 19.32
C ASP A 162 -30.46 -3.44 18.29
N GLY A 163 -30.73 -2.19 17.91
CA GLY A 163 -30.15 -1.53 16.72
C GLY A 163 -28.62 -1.49 16.68
N VAL A 164 -27.97 -1.40 15.50
CA VAL A 164 -28.38 -0.66 14.30
C VAL A 164 -28.20 -1.48 12.99
N PHE A 165 -29.08 -1.24 12.01
CA PHE A 165 -28.99 -1.82 10.66
C PHE A 165 -27.84 -1.22 9.83
N GLN A 166 -26.91 -2.07 9.37
CA GLN A 166 -26.17 -1.82 8.12
C GLN A 166 -26.95 -2.39 6.93
N ALA A 167 -27.11 -1.62 5.86
CA ALA A 167 -27.90 -2.00 4.70
C ALA A 167 -27.19 -3.07 3.83
N ARG A 168 -27.77 -4.28 3.74
CA ARG A 168 -27.13 -5.46 3.12
C ARG A 168 -27.49 -5.63 1.63
N GLU A 169 -27.14 -4.65 0.81
CA GLU A 169 -27.64 -4.50 -0.57
C GLU A 169 -26.85 -5.27 -1.67
N LEU A 170 -26.87 -6.62 -1.67
CA LEU A 170 -25.90 -7.40 -2.48
C LEU A 170 -26.43 -8.60 -3.31
N SER A 171 -27.72 -8.67 -3.67
CA SER A 171 -28.25 -9.80 -4.46
C SER A 171 -28.41 -9.52 -5.96
N LEU A 172 -29.39 -8.69 -6.36
CA LEU A 172 -29.72 -8.47 -7.78
C LEU A 172 -28.55 -7.81 -8.54
N SER A 173 -27.86 -6.85 -7.92
CA SER A 173 -26.69 -6.18 -8.51
C SER A 173 -25.54 -7.15 -8.80
N LYS A 174 -25.30 -8.14 -7.92
CA LYS A 174 -24.30 -9.19 -8.17
C LYS A 174 -24.71 -10.14 -9.30
N PHE A 175 -26.01 -10.39 -9.46
CA PHE A 175 -26.50 -11.15 -10.61
C PHE A 175 -26.33 -10.37 -11.92
N VAL A 176 -26.64 -9.07 -11.95
CA VAL A 176 -26.42 -8.19 -13.12
C VAL A 176 -24.95 -8.16 -13.52
N VAL A 177 -24.02 -8.02 -12.56
CA VAL A 177 -22.57 -8.11 -12.81
C VAL A 177 -22.19 -9.48 -13.36
N GLY A 178 -22.67 -10.58 -12.76
CA GLY A 178 -22.39 -11.93 -13.23
C GLY A 178 -22.92 -12.24 -14.64
N VAL A 179 -24.01 -11.58 -15.07
CA VAL A 179 -24.48 -11.64 -16.46
C VAL A 179 -23.52 -10.88 -17.40
N TRP A 180 -23.04 -9.70 -17.00
CA TRP A 180 -22.06 -8.95 -17.77
C TRP A 180 -20.71 -9.66 -17.90
N GLU A 181 -20.24 -10.32 -16.84
CA GLU A 181 -19.06 -11.19 -16.85
C GLU A 181 -19.21 -12.34 -17.86
N GLN A 182 -20.37 -12.98 -17.94
CA GLN A 182 -20.62 -14.06 -18.91
C GLN A 182 -20.74 -13.53 -20.35
N ILE A 183 -21.38 -12.38 -20.58
CA ILE A 183 -21.47 -11.74 -21.91
C ILE A 183 -20.09 -11.39 -22.48
N HIS A 184 -19.13 -10.97 -21.64
CA HIS A 184 -17.76 -10.62 -22.07
C HIS A 184 -16.73 -11.75 -21.87
N SER A 185 -17.17 -12.94 -21.48
CA SER A 185 -16.33 -14.13 -21.41
C SER A 185 -16.19 -14.80 -22.78
N GLY A 186 -15.16 -15.64 -22.96
CA GLY A 186 -14.98 -16.51 -24.13
C GLY A 186 -15.98 -17.68 -24.22
N LEU A 187 -17.23 -17.46 -23.82
CA LEU A 187 -18.32 -18.43 -23.92
C LEU A 187 -18.73 -18.58 -25.39
N VAL A 188 -18.52 -19.76 -25.98
CA VAL A 188 -18.87 -20.00 -27.38
C VAL A 188 -20.27 -20.61 -27.50
N LEU A 189 -21.19 -19.88 -28.14
CA LEU A 189 -22.56 -20.33 -28.45
C LEU A 189 -22.65 -20.86 -29.90
N GLU A 190 -22.06 -22.03 -30.13
CA GLU A 190 -21.99 -22.74 -31.43
C GLU A 190 -23.35 -23.35 -31.87
N PRO A 191 -23.87 -23.06 -33.08
CA PRO A 191 -25.14 -23.59 -33.57
C PRO A 191 -25.22 -25.12 -33.63
N LEU A 192 -24.09 -25.78 -33.92
CA LEU A 192 -24.00 -27.26 -34.00
C LEU A 192 -24.25 -27.90 -32.63
N VAL A 193 -23.59 -27.38 -31.58
CA VAL A 193 -23.73 -27.85 -30.19
C VAL A 193 -25.16 -27.67 -29.68
N LEU A 194 -25.85 -26.61 -30.12
CA LEU A 194 -27.26 -26.38 -29.78
C LEU A 194 -28.19 -27.36 -30.50
N THR A 195 -27.92 -27.66 -31.77
CA THR A 195 -28.73 -28.57 -32.58
C THR A 195 -28.67 -30.01 -32.05
N GLU A 196 -27.50 -30.52 -31.69
CA GLU A 196 -27.36 -31.84 -31.06
C GLU A 196 -28.11 -31.93 -29.72
N GLN A 197 -28.03 -30.90 -28.88
CA GLN A 197 -28.71 -30.87 -27.58
C GLN A 197 -30.23 -30.79 -27.69
N VAL A 198 -30.77 -30.11 -28.71
CA VAL A 198 -32.22 -30.07 -28.97
C VAL A 198 -32.71 -31.41 -29.53
N ASN A 199 -31.97 -32.03 -30.46
CA ASN A 199 -32.32 -33.35 -31.00
C ASN A 199 -32.37 -34.43 -29.91
N LEU A 200 -31.49 -34.37 -28.90
CA LEU A 200 -31.51 -35.26 -27.73
C LEU A 200 -32.77 -35.13 -26.84
N ILE A 201 -33.58 -34.07 -26.99
CA ILE A 201 -34.81 -33.82 -26.23
C ILE A 201 -36.07 -34.32 -27.01
N ALA A 202 -35.94 -34.61 -28.30
CA ALA A 202 -37.03 -34.95 -29.21
C ALA A 202 -36.94 -36.33 -29.91
N PRO A 203 -36.51 -37.45 -29.27
CA PRO A 203 -36.66 -38.76 -29.86
C PRO A 203 -38.14 -39.21 -29.86
N GLY A 204 -38.73 -39.39 -31.03
CA GLY A 204 -40.01 -40.11 -31.20
C GLY A 204 -41.15 -39.34 -31.86
N THR A 205 -41.11 -39.28 -33.19
CA THR A 205 -42.31 -39.33 -34.06
C THR A 205 -42.00 -40.32 -35.17
N THR A 206 -42.62 -41.49 -35.12
CA THR A 206 -42.51 -42.56 -36.13
C THR A 206 -43.86 -42.72 -36.81
N ASP A 207 -43.85 -42.67 -38.15
CA ASP A 207 -44.75 -43.32 -39.10
C ASP A 207 -46.26 -43.26 -38.76
N ASP A 208 -47.07 -42.47 -39.44
CA ASP A 208 -47.39 -42.72 -40.86
C ASP A 208 -47.92 -41.45 -41.55
N ASP A 209 -47.30 -41.01 -42.65
CA ASP A 209 -47.96 -40.52 -43.88
C ASP A 209 -46.92 -40.15 -44.96
N THR A 210 -47.29 -40.23 -46.24
CA THR A 210 -46.37 -39.97 -47.36
C THR A 210 -46.72 -38.69 -48.14
N ASP A 211 -45.83 -37.69 -48.10
CA ASP A 211 -45.72 -36.68 -49.16
C ASP A 211 -44.28 -36.17 -49.32
N GLN A 212 -43.88 -35.86 -50.55
CA GLN A 212 -42.54 -35.42 -50.95
C GLN A 212 -42.57 -34.02 -51.57
N SER A 213 -42.42 -32.96 -50.77
CA SER A 213 -41.78 -31.71 -51.23
C SER A 213 -41.53 -30.69 -50.11
N SER A 214 -40.59 -29.77 -50.37
CA SER A 214 -40.17 -28.63 -49.53
C SER A 214 -39.50 -28.98 -48.19
N GLY A 215 -38.28 -28.45 -47.99
CA GLY A 215 -37.56 -28.58 -46.72
C GLY A 215 -38.19 -27.71 -45.64
N ARG A 216 -38.40 -28.26 -44.44
CA ARG A 216 -38.94 -27.52 -43.29
C ARG A 216 -37.87 -27.24 -42.23
N SER A 217 -37.94 -26.03 -41.69
CA SER A 217 -37.14 -25.54 -40.56
C SER A 217 -37.40 -26.35 -39.28
N LEU A 218 -36.70 -26.02 -38.19
CA LEU A 218 -37.09 -26.44 -36.84
C LEU A 218 -38.58 -26.18 -36.66
N ALA A 219 -39.31 -27.18 -36.19
CA ALA A 219 -40.70 -27.05 -35.80
C ALA A 219 -40.80 -26.20 -34.53
N ALA A 220 -40.80 -24.87 -34.71
CA ALA A 220 -41.17 -23.94 -33.67
C ALA A 220 -42.54 -24.34 -33.11
N ILE A 221 -42.71 -24.21 -31.79
CA ILE A 221 -44.05 -24.26 -31.22
C ILE A 221 -44.79 -23.05 -31.81
N ASP A 222 -45.86 -23.31 -32.56
CA ASP A 222 -46.66 -22.23 -33.14
C ASP A 222 -47.47 -21.55 -32.03
N VAL A 223 -47.03 -20.36 -31.66
CA VAL A 223 -47.61 -19.51 -30.61
C VAL A 223 -48.06 -18.18 -31.22
N GLN A 224 -48.20 -18.08 -32.56
CA GLN A 224 -48.57 -16.84 -33.25
C GLN A 224 -49.94 -16.88 -33.95
N GLY A 225 -51.00 -17.11 -33.16
CA GLY A 225 -52.27 -16.43 -33.42
C GLY A 225 -53.58 -17.20 -33.20
N GLN A 226 -54.63 -16.40 -32.99
CA GLN A 226 -56.06 -16.76 -32.95
C GLN A 226 -56.55 -17.62 -31.76
N ALA A 227 -57.73 -17.26 -31.24
CA ALA A 227 -58.12 -17.52 -29.85
C ALA A 227 -58.62 -18.94 -29.50
N ASN A 228 -58.55 -19.90 -30.44
CA ASN A 228 -59.23 -21.20 -30.30
C ASN A 228 -58.33 -22.39 -29.90
N HIS A 229 -57.00 -22.26 -29.87
CA HIS A 229 -56.07 -23.38 -29.56
C HIS A 229 -55.45 -23.37 -28.14
N ASN A 230 -55.90 -22.49 -27.25
CA ASN A 230 -55.23 -22.22 -25.96
C ASN A 230 -55.04 -23.45 -25.04
N VAL A 231 -56.00 -24.38 -24.99
CA VAL A 231 -55.94 -25.58 -24.12
C VAL A 231 -54.85 -26.55 -24.60
N GLU A 232 -54.85 -26.85 -25.90
CA GLU A 232 -53.91 -27.81 -26.51
C GLU A 232 -52.48 -27.26 -26.51
N SER A 233 -52.33 -25.96 -26.81
CA SER A 233 -51.04 -25.26 -26.74
C SER A 233 -50.45 -25.30 -25.31
N PHE A 234 -51.28 -25.07 -24.28
CA PHE A 234 -50.83 -25.15 -22.89
C PHE A 234 -50.39 -26.56 -22.49
N SER A 235 -51.13 -27.61 -22.86
CA SER A 235 -50.74 -29.00 -22.55
C SER A 235 -49.46 -29.44 -23.28
N ARG A 236 -49.30 -29.07 -24.55
CA ARG A 236 -48.05 -29.29 -25.31
C ARG A 236 -46.87 -28.57 -24.65
N SER A 237 -47.08 -27.36 -24.11
CA SER A 237 -46.09 -26.61 -23.33
C SER A 237 -45.73 -27.29 -22.00
N ASN A 238 -46.71 -27.83 -21.27
CA ASN A 238 -46.47 -28.62 -20.05
C ASN A 238 -45.55 -29.82 -20.33
N LEU A 239 -45.89 -30.62 -21.35
CA LEU A 239 -45.11 -31.80 -21.75
C LEU A 239 -43.70 -31.44 -22.22
N PHE A 240 -43.53 -30.33 -22.93
CA PHE A 240 -42.21 -29.86 -23.37
C PHE A 240 -41.34 -29.36 -22.20
N CYS A 241 -41.88 -28.48 -21.35
CA CYS A 241 -41.18 -27.99 -20.16
C CYS A 241 -40.85 -29.12 -19.17
N ARG A 242 -41.68 -30.17 -19.10
CA ARG A 242 -41.38 -31.42 -18.36
C ARG A 242 -40.15 -32.12 -18.93
N ARG A 243 -40.09 -32.38 -20.25
CA ARG A 243 -38.93 -33.02 -20.91
C ARG A 243 -37.64 -32.23 -20.66
N VAL A 244 -37.66 -30.92 -20.91
CA VAL A 244 -36.51 -30.02 -20.69
C VAL A 244 -36.05 -30.01 -19.22
N THR A 245 -36.97 -30.05 -18.26
CA THR A 245 -36.62 -30.08 -16.82
C THR A 245 -36.13 -31.46 -16.34
N GLN A 246 -36.40 -32.54 -17.08
CA GLN A 246 -35.99 -33.91 -16.75
C GLN A 246 -34.69 -34.34 -17.46
N ALA A 247 -34.34 -33.70 -18.58
CA ALA A 247 -33.15 -34.03 -19.37
C ALA A 247 -31.86 -33.52 -18.70
N SER A 248 -31.12 -34.42 -18.04
CA SER A 248 -29.91 -34.10 -17.25
C SER A 248 -28.68 -33.61 -18.05
N ARG A 249 -28.82 -33.41 -19.36
CA ARG A 249 -27.75 -32.93 -20.28
C ARG A 249 -28.10 -31.61 -20.98
N THR A 250 -29.28 -31.03 -20.76
CA THR A 250 -29.71 -29.81 -21.46
C THR A 250 -28.91 -28.59 -20.99
N CYS A 251 -28.50 -27.72 -21.92
CA CYS A 251 -27.87 -26.44 -21.58
C CYS A 251 -28.75 -25.64 -20.59
N ARG A 252 -28.14 -25.14 -19.52
CA ARG A 252 -28.82 -24.41 -18.45
C ARG A 252 -29.58 -23.17 -18.95
N SER A 253 -29.06 -22.51 -19.98
CA SER A 253 -29.71 -21.37 -20.66
C SER A 253 -31.04 -21.79 -21.31
N ILE A 254 -31.07 -22.93 -22.02
CA ILE A 254 -32.30 -23.49 -22.60
C ILE A 254 -33.31 -23.82 -21.49
N GLU A 255 -32.85 -24.44 -20.39
CA GLU A 255 -33.71 -24.81 -19.27
C GLU A 255 -34.46 -23.58 -18.69
N VAL A 256 -33.75 -22.47 -18.43
CA VAL A 256 -34.38 -21.27 -17.86
C VAL A 256 -35.24 -20.49 -18.85
N ILE A 257 -34.91 -20.51 -20.14
CA ILE A 257 -35.71 -19.88 -21.21
C ILE A 257 -37.07 -20.58 -21.33
N VAL A 258 -37.08 -21.90 -21.44
CA VAL A 258 -38.31 -22.70 -21.54
C VAL A 258 -39.13 -22.59 -20.26
N GLN A 259 -38.50 -22.64 -19.08
CA GLN A 259 -39.19 -22.48 -17.80
C GLN A 259 -39.79 -21.06 -17.61
N ALA A 260 -39.16 -20.01 -18.14
CA ALA A 260 -39.71 -18.65 -18.13
C ALA A 260 -40.92 -18.53 -19.08
N ARG A 261 -40.81 -19.02 -20.32
CA ARG A 261 -41.91 -19.04 -21.31
C ARG A 261 -43.10 -19.86 -20.82
N TRP A 262 -42.86 -20.99 -20.17
CA TRP A 262 -43.92 -21.82 -19.60
C TRP A 262 -44.77 -21.04 -18.58
N VAL A 263 -44.17 -20.14 -17.79
CA VAL A 263 -44.93 -19.29 -16.84
C VAL A 263 -45.77 -18.22 -17.55
N GLU A 264 -45.30 -17.67 -18.68
CA GLU A 264 -46.13 -16.78 -19.51
C GLU A 264 -47.38 -17.49 -20.03
N LEU A 265 -47.19 -18.69 -20.58
CA LEU A 265 -48.28 -19.52 -21.10
C LEU A 265 -49.23 -19.98 -19.98
N PHE A 266 -48.71 -20.31 -18.79
CA PHE A 266 -49.51 -20.60 -17.61
C PHE A 266 -50.39 -19.41 -17.19
N ASP A 267 -49.82 -18.21 -17.05
CA ASP A 267 -50.60 -17.05 -16.60
C ASP A 267 -51.65 -16.63 -17.66
N SER A 268 -51.30 -16.67 -18.95
CA SER A 268 -52.23 -16.44 -20.06
C SER A 268 -53.36 -17.49 -20.10
N TYR A 269 -53.07 -18.76 -19.79
CA TYR A 269 -54.07 -19.82 -19.71
C TYR A 269 -55.01 -19.64 -18.50
N VAL A 270 -54.52 -19.12 -17.37
CA VAL A 270 -55.36 -18.76 -16.22
C VAL A 270 -56.31 -17.60 -16.54
N GLU A 271 -55.85 -16.61 -17.30
CA GLU A 271 -56.70 -15.51 -17.78
C GLU A 271 -57.76 -16.01 -18.77
N TYR A 272 -57.37 -16.85 -19.74
CA TYR A 272 -58.30 -17.53 -20.65
C TYR A 272 -59.38 -18.33 -19.92
N LEU A 273 -59.01 -19.17 -18.94
CA LEU A 273 -59.97 -19.93 -18.12
C LEU A 273 -60.94 -19.03 -17.33
N GLY A 274 -60.49 -17.84 -16.91
CA GLY A 274 -61.35 -16.81 -16.31
C GLY A 274 -62.31 -16.17 -17.30
N SER A 275 -61.82 -15.76 -18.48
CA SER A 275 -62.66 -15.15 -19.52
C SER A 275 -63.73 -16.10 -20.07
N MET A 276 -63.42 -17.40 -20.15
CA MET A 276 -64.35 -18.44 -20.57
C MET A 276 -65.35 -18.88 -19.48
N ASN A 277 -65.14 -18.51 -18.22
CA ASN A 277 -66.00 -18.92 -17.10
C ASN A 277 -66.15 -17.76 -16.07
N PRO A 278 -66.97 -16.72 -16.34
CA PRO A 278 -67.06 -15.53 -15.48
C PRO A 278 -67.44 -15.76 -14.01
N GLU A 279 -68.06 -16.91 -13.68
CA GLU A 279 -68.38 -17.30 -12.29
C GLU A 279 -67.18 -17.89 -11.51
N LEU A 280 -66.06 -18.20 -12.19
CA LEU A 280 -64.84 -18.65 -11.54
C LEU A 280 -64.02 -17.46 -11.07
N SER A 281 -63.90 -17.31 -9.74
CA SER A 281 -62.94 -16.39 -9.15
C SER A 281 -61.51 -16.70 -9.64
N PRO A 282 -60.61 -15.71 -9.78
CA PRO A 282 -59.26 -15.93 -10.30
C PRO A 282 -58.47 -17.04 -9.58
N THR A 283 -58.73 -17.23 -8.29
CA THR A 283 -58.18 -18.34 -7.49
C THR A 283 -58.62 -19.71 -8.00
N LYS A 284 -59.91 -19.89 -8.35
CA LYS A 284 -60.43 -21.15 -8.91
C LYS A 284 -59.84 -21.44 -10.29
N SER A 285 -59.80 -20.45 -11.19
CA SER A 285 -59.20 -20.61 -12.53
C SER A 285 -57.71 -20.97 -12.42
N ARG A 286 -56.97 -20.35 -11.49
CA ARG A 286 -55.58 -20.71 -11.20
C ARG A 286 -55.41 -22.09 -10.60
N MET A 287 -56.32 -22.55 -9.73
CA MET A 287 -56.31 -23.92 -9.21
C MET A 287 -56.58 -24.96 -10.31
N ARG A 288 -57.50 -24.66 -11.24
CA ARG A 288 -57.79 -25.51 -12.39
C ARG A 288 -56.58 -25.68 -13.31
N ALA A 289 -55.94 -24.58 -13.72
CA ALA A 289 -54.71 -24.62 -14.51
C ALA A 289 -53.57 -25.40 -13.81
N ILE A 290 -53.47 -25.29 -12.48
CA ILE A 290 -52.48 -26.08 -11.70
C ILE A 290 -52.85 -27.57 -11.69
N ALA A 291 -54.11 -27.95 -11.56
CA ALA A 291 -54.53 -29.35 -11.59
C ALA A 291 -54.27 -29.99 -12.97
N GLU A 292 -54.64 -29.29 -14.05
CA GLU A 292 -54.38 -29.72 -15.44
C GLU A 292 -52.86 -29.85 -15.68
N ALA A 293 -52.05 -28.88 -15.24
CA ALA A 293 -50.59 -28.97 -15.32
C ALA A 293 -49.99 -30.08 -14.44
N CYS A 294 -50.53 -30.38 -13.25
CA CYS A 294 -50.01 -31.48 -12.41
C CYS A 294 -50.16 -32.84 -13.09
N THR A 295 -51.28 -33.06 -13.79
CA THR A 295 -51.51 -34.24 -14.63
C THR A 295 -50.45 -34.34 -15.73
N ASP A 296 -50.23 -33.26 -16.49
CA ASP A 296 -49.25 -33.26 -17.59
C ASP A 296 -47.79 -33.39 -17.10
N PHE A 297 -47.44 -32.78 -15.97
CA PHE A 297 -46.10 -32.89 -15.37
C PHE A 297 -45.86 -34.22 -14.64
N GLY A 298 -46.91 -34.93 -14.22
CA GLY A 298 -46.80 -36.12 -13.36
C GLY A 298 -46.22 -35.79 -11.97
N TRP A 299 -46.49 -34.59 -11.46
CA TRP A 299 -45.97 -34.06 -10.20
C TRP A 299 -47.10 -33.78 -9.21
N THR A 300 -46.82 -33.83 -7.91
CA THR A 300 -47.78 -33.33 -6.91
C THR A 300 -47.94 -31.82 -7.02
N GLU A 301 -49.11 -31.31 -6.63
CA GLU A 301 -49.39 -29.87 -6.56
C GLU A 301 -48.30 -29.10 -5.77
N LYS A 302 -47.80 -29.72 -4.69
CA LYS A 302 -46.73 -29.18 -3.85
C LYS A 302 -45.40 -29.05 -4.61
N GLU A 303 -45.02 -30.05 -5.41
CA GLU A 303 -43.80 -30.02 -6.21
C GLU A 303 -43.89 -29.01 -7.35
N LEU A 304 -45.01 -29.00 -8.09
CA LEU A 304 -45.22 -28.04 -9.17
C LEU A 304 -45.22 -26.60 -8.62
N ARG A 305 -45.99 -26.30 -7.57
CA ARG A 305 -45.97 -24.95 -6.94
C ARG A 305 -44.57 -24.54 -6.47
N ASN A 306 -43.79 -25.45 -5.90
CA ASN A 306 -42.41 -25.19 -5.47
C ASN A 306 -41.47 -24.89 -6.66
N LYS A 307 -41.63 -25.56 -7.81
CA LYS A 307 -40.88 -25.27 -9.05
C LYS A 307 -41.32 -23.95 -9.68
N MET A 308 -42.63 -23.76 -9.84
CA MET A 308 -43.25 -22.54 -10.38
C MET A 308 -42.83 -21.27 -9.64
N ALA A 309 -42.65 -21.32 -8.31
CA ALA A 309 -42.19 -20.17 -7.53
C ALA A 309 -40.79 -19.67 -7.94
N ILE A 310 -39.93 -20.58 -8.41
CA ILE A 310 -38.58 -20.27 -8.93
C ILE A 310 -38.68 -19.82 -10.39
N TRP A 311 -39.49 -20.49 -11.19
CA TRP A 311 -39.70 -20.17 -12.61
C TRP A 311 -40.34 -18.79 -12.83
N ARG A 312 -41.27 -18.37 -11.94
CA ARG A 312 -41.79 -16.99 -11.90
C ARG A 312 -40.66 -15.97 -11.75
N GLY A 313 -39.66 -16.27 -10.94
CA GLY A 313 -38.45 -15.44 -10.84
C GLY A 313 -37.65 -15.33 -12.14
N TYR A 314 -37.62 -16.38 -12.99
CA TYR A 314 -36.99 -16.28 -14.32
C TYR A 314 -37.81 -15.41 -15.27
N LYS A 315 -39.15 -15.54 -15.27
CA LYS A 315 -40.05 -14.65 -16.02
C LYS A 315 -39.86 -13.19 -15.58
N GLU A 316 -39.88 -12.91 -14.27
CA GLU A 316 -39.69 -11.57 -13.69
C GLU A 316 -38.33 -10.96 -14.11
N ILE A 317 -37.26 -11.75 -14.12
CA ILE A 317 -35.94 -11.32 -14.60
C ILE A 317 -35.95 -11.04 -16.11
N LYS A 318 -36.56 -11.90 -16.92
CA LYS A 318 -36.69 -11.69 -18.38
C LYS A 318 -37.54 -10.46 -18.71
N ASP A 319 -38.64 -10.23 -17.99
CA ASP A 319 -39.51 -9.06 -18.18
C ASP A 319 -38.77 -7.74 -17.89
N ALA A 320 -37.81 -7.77 -16.95
CA ALA A 320 -37.00 -6.59 -16.59
C ALA A 320 -35.74 -6.43 -17.47
N LEU A 321 -34.94 -7.49 -17.63
CA LEU A 321 -33.59 -7.44 -18.23
C LEU A 321 -33.49 -8.07 -19.63
N GLY A 322 -34.59 -8.61 -20.17
CA GLY A 322 -34.64 -9.25 -21.48
C GLY A 322 -34.12 -10.70 -21.49
N TRP A 323 -34.22 -11.35 -22.65
CA TRP A 323 -33.79 -12.74 -22.81
C TRP A 323 -32.28 -12.95 -22.61
N ALA A 324 -31.45 -11.97 -22.95
CA ALA A 324 -29.99 -12.03 -22.76
C ALA A 324 -29.61 -12.33 -21.30
N ALA A 325 -30.31 -11.74 -20.32
CA ALA A 325 -30.05 -11.96 -18.91
C ALA A 325 -30.43 -13.36 -18.39
N LEU A 326 -31.23 -14.14 -19.14
CA LEU A 326 -31.41 -15.57 -18.89
C LEU A 326 -30.37 -16.42 -19.63
N VAL A 327 -30.04 -16.06 -20.88
CA VAL A 327 -29.07 -16.79 -21.71
C VAL A 327 -27.68 -16.82 -21.07
N PHE A 328 -27.18 -15.66 -20.64
CA PHE A 328 -25.85 -15.49 -20.03
C PHE A 328 -25.90 -15.60 -18.49
N SER A 329 -26.82 -16.41 -17.94
CA SER A 329 -27.01 -16.52 -16.49
C SER A 329 -26.15 -17.62 -15.84
N GLY A 330 -25.26 -17.21 -14.93
CA GLY A 330 -24.49 -18.14 -14.10
C GLY A 330 -25.31 -18.87 -13.04
N MET A 331 -24.69 -19.85 -12.36
CA MET A 331 -25.31 -20.70 -11.32
C MET A 331 -26.04 -19.95 -10.19
N GLY A 332 -25.75 -18.66 -9.98
CA GLY A 332 -26.42 -17.81 -8.99
C GLY A 332 -27.93 -17.63 -9.24
N LEU A 333 -28.39 -17.67 -10.49
CA LEU A 333 -29.80 -17.40 -10.86
C LEU A 333 -30.81 -18.27 -10.10
N TYR A 334 -30.53 -19.57 -9.96
CA TYR A 334 -31.42 -20.47 -9.21
C TYR A 334 -31.57 -20.06 -7.74
N ARG A 335 -30.48 -19.62 -7.09
CA ARG A 335 -30.50 -19.17 -5.70
C ARG A 335 -31.22 -17.84 -5.55
N LEU A 336 -31.00 -16.91 -6.49
CA LEU A 336 -31.67 -15.61 -6.53
C LEU A 336 -33.19 -15.78 -6.58
N CYS A 337 -33.70 -16.59 -7.52
CA CYS A 337 -35.13 -16.84 -7.66
C CYS A 337 -35.72 -17.67 -6.52
N LYS A 338 -35.03 -18.73 -6.06
CA LYS A 338 -35.54 -19.60 -4.97
C LYS A 338 -35.75 -18.83 -3.66
N TYR A 339 -34.86 -17.89 -3.35
CA TYR A 339 -34.92 -17.09 -2.12
C TYR A 339 -35.47 -15.67 -2.36
N ARG A 340 -35.86 -15.33 -3.60
CA ARG A 340 -36.40 -14.03 -4.08
C ARG A 340 -35.65 -12.79 -3.56
N ILE A 341 -34.33 -12.91 -3.36
CA ILE A 341 -33.54 -11.91 -2.62
C ILE A 341 -33.38 -10.65 -3.49
N GLY A 342 -33.99 -9.54 -3.09
CA GLY A 342 -33.89 -8.27 -3.82
C GLY A 342 -34.78 -8.18 -5.07
N PHE A 343 -35.80 -9.03 -5.18
CA PHE A 343 -36.92 -8.79 -6.09
C PHE A 343 -37.82 -7.69 -5.52
N ASP A 344 -37.54 -6.46 -5.96
CA ASP A 344 -38.16 -5.22 -5.52
C ASP A 344 -38.52 -4.34 -6.74
N ALA A 345 -39.56 -3.51 -6.61
CA ALA A 345 -40.13 -2.74 -7.71
C ALA A 345 -39.22 -1.62 -8.22
N ASP A 346 -38.51 -0.90 -7.34
CA ASP A 346 -37.52 0.12 -7.71
C ASP A 346 -36.28 -0.53 -8.33
N LYS A 347 -35.83 -1.64 -7.77
CA LYS A 347 -34.68 -2.39 -8.28
C LYS A 347 -34.95 -3.00 -9.66
N PHE A 348 -36.16 -3.50 -9.91
CA PHE A 348 -36.58 -3.91 -11.26
C PHE A 348 -36.86 -2.74 -12.20
N TYR A 349 -37.28 -1.56 -11.71
CA TYR A 349 -37.36 -0.35 -12.53
C TYR A 349 -35.99 0.07 -13.06
N LYS A 350 -34.98 0.15 -12.18
CA LYS A 350 -33.58 0.44 -12.55
C LYS A 350 -32.97 -0.64 -13.44
N ALA A 351 -33.35 -1.92 -13.25
CA ALA A 351 -32.92 -3.01 -14.12
C ALA A 351 -33.40 -2.87 -15.58
N ARG A 352 -34.60 -2.30 -15.82
CA ARG A 352 -35.13 -2.13 -17.18
C ARG A 352 -34.27 -1.25 -18.08
N ALA A 353 -33.63 -0.21 -17.54
CA ALA A 353 -32.68 0.63 -18.28
C ALA A 353 -31.40 -0.13 -18.74
N LEU A 354 -31.15 -1.33 -18.21
CA LEU A 354 -30.04 -2.18 -18.63
C LEU A 354 -30.40 -3.21 -19.71
N ARG A 355 -31.69 -3.39 -20.04
CA ARG A 355 -32.14 -4.42 -20.99
C ARG A 355 -31.55 -4.23 -22.39
N LEU A 356 -31.81 -3.09 -23.02
CA LEU A 356 -31.32 -2.81 -24.38
C LEU A 356 -29.79 -2.78 -24.41
N ARG A 357 -29.15 -2.40 -23.30
CA ARG A 357 -27.70 -2.46 -23.12
C ARG A 357 -27.18 -3.91 -23.19
N MET A 358 -27.81 -4.84 -22.45
CA MET A 358 -27.45 -6.27 -22.51
C MET A 358 -27.75 -6.87 -23.88
N GLU A 359 -28.85 -6.49 -24.53
CA GLU A 359 -29.19 -6.98 -25.87
C GLU A 359 -28.22 -6.46 -26.95
N VAL A 360 -27.72 -5.22 -26.88
CA VAL A 360 -26.64 -4.71 -27.76
C VAL A 360 -25.37 -5.55 -27.61
N ALA A 361 -24.87 -5.73 -26.39
CA ALA A 361 -23.62 -6.46 -26.15
C ALA A 361 -23.73 -7.95 -26.52
N ALA A 362 -24.87 -8.59 -26.20
CA ALA A 362 -25.12 -9.97 -26.57
C ALA A 362 -25.19 -10.14 -28.09
N ASP A 363 -25.94 -9.30 -28.81
CA ASP A 363 -26.03 -9.36 -30.28
C ASP A 363 -24.67 -9.17 -30.97
N THR A 364 -23.84 -8.28 -30.42
CA THR A 364 -22.56 -7.88 -31.02
C THR A 364 -21.40 -8.83 -30.70
N LEU A 365 -21.32 -9.35 -29.47
CA LEU A 365 -20.28 -10.31 -29.06
C LEU A 365 -20.63 -11.76 -29.38
N HIS A 366 -21.93 -12.12 -29.41
CA HIS A 366 -22.38 -13.50 -29.60
C HIS A 366 -23.43 -13.60 -30.71
N PRO A 367 -23.08 -13.39 -32.00
CA PRO A 367 -24.06 -13.21 -33.09
C PRO A 367 -25.12 -14.31 -33.24
N ASN A 368 -24.85 -15.53 -32.76
CA ASN A 368 -25.76 -16.68 -32.80
C ASN A 368 -26.69 -16.80 -31.57
N TRP A 369 -26.54 -16.00 -30.50
CA TRP A 369 -27.22 -16.23 -29.22
C TRP A 369 -28.75 -16.28 -29.34
N ARG A 370 -29.34 -15.46 -30.23
CA ARG A 370 -30.79 -15.42 -30.46
C ARG A 370 -31.35 -16.70 -31.10
N GLN A 371 -30.51 -17.58 -31.66
CA GLN A 371 -30.95 -18.88 -32.16
C GLN A 371 -31.53 -19.77 -31.04
N LEU A 372 -31.08 -19.59 -29.79
CA LEU A 372 -31.67 -20.22 -28.60
C LEU A 372 -33.16 -19.87 -28.41
N LEU A 373 -33.61 -18.71 -28.91
CA LEU A 373 -34.96 -18.20 -28.72
C LEU A 373 -35.99 -18.85 -29.66
N ALA A 374 -35.53 -19.51 -30.73
CA ALA A 374 -36.39 -20.33 -31.60
C ALA A 374 -37.19 -21.38 -30.82
N ILE A 375 -36.61 -21.92 -29.74
CA ILE A 375 -37.19 -22.97 -28.91
C ILE A 375 -38.45 -22.53 -28.12
N VAL A 376 -38.73 -21.22 -28.08
CA VAL A 376 -39.89 -20.62 -27.41
C VAL A 376 -40.77 -19.79 -28.35
N GLY A 377 -40.52 -19.85 -29.66
CA GLY A 377 -41.28 -19.10 -30.68
C GLY A 377 -40.98 -17.60 -30.71
N GLU A 378 -39.80 -17.19 -30.23
CA GLU A 378 -39.34 -15.80 -30.18
C GLU A 378 -38.35 -15.51 -31.33
N SER A 379 -38.16 -14.24 -31.68
CA SER A 379 -37.37 -13.87 -32.86
C SER A 379 -35.89 -14.25 -32.75
N THR A 380 -35.39 -14.96 -33.76
CA THR A 380 -33.98 -15.30 -33.94
C THR A 380 -33.17 -14.18 -34.62
N GLN A 381 -33.83 -13.14 -35.16
CA GLN A 381 -33.18 -12.08 -35.92
C GLN A 381 -32.35 -11.17 -34.99
N ARG A 382 -31.07 -11.02 -35.32
CA ARG A 382 -30.15 -10.07 -34.67
C ARG A 382 -30.64 -8.63 -34.88
N THR A 383 -30.71 -7.86 -33.81
CA THR A 383 -31.18 -6.46 -33.79
C THR A 383 -30.01 -5.48 -33.95
N PHE A 384 -28.89 -5.72 -33.28
CA PHE A 384 -27.74 -4.82 -33.27
C PHE A 384 -26.54 -5.43 -34.01
N VAL A 385 -26.32 -5.02 -35.27
CA VAL A 385 -25.22 -5.49 -36.14
C VAL A 385 -23.89 -4.78 -35.85
N GLY A 386 -22.76 -5.32 -36.32
CA GLY A 386 -21.43 -4.75 -36.10
C GLY A 386 -20.79 -5.09 -34.73
N HIS A 387 -19.92 -4.21 -34.26
CA HIS A 387 -19.16 -4.26 -33.01
C HIS A 387 -19.95 -3.63 -31.84
N PRO A 388 -19.71 -3.96 -30.54
CA PRO A 388 -20.45 -3.34 -29.42
C PRO A 388 -20.29 -1.82 -29.37
N HIS A 389 -19.18 -1.31 -29.90
CA HIS A 389 -18.82 0.11 -29.92
C HIS A 389 -19.33 0.85 -31.16
N ASP A 390 -20.04 0.17 -32.08
CA ASP A 390 -20.80 0.82 -33.14
C ASP A 390 -22.09 1.49 -32.61
N TRP A 391 -22.45 1.22 -31.35
CA TRP A 391 -23.71 1.61 -30.73
C TRP A 391 -23.50 2.46 -29.49
N VAL A 392 -24.25 3.56 -29.40
CA VAL A 392 -24.30 4.45 -28.24
C VAL A 392 -25.57 4.17 -27.45
N VAL A 393 -25.41 3.73 -26.20
CA VAL A 393 -26.54 3.52 -25.29
C VAL A 393 -26.83 4.77 -24.47
N HIS A 394 -28.08 4.95 -24.04
CA HIS A 394 -28.47 6.03 -23.15
C HIS A 394 -28.59 5.52 -21.69
N GLN A 395 -28.39 6.42 -20.72
CA GLN A 395 -28.50 6.10 -19.28
C GLN A 395 -29.95 6.08 -18.77
N ASP A 396 -30.86 6.75 -19.47
CA ASP A 396 -32.32 6.77 -19.19
C ASP A 396 -33.04 5.51 -19.69
N GLY A 397 -32.40 4.70 -20.53
CA GLY A 397 -32.96 3.49 -21.14
C GLY A 397 -33.61 3.68 -22.50
N SER A 398 -33.43 4.83 -23.18
CA SER A 398 -33.88 5.00 -24.57
C SER A 398 -33.14 4.11 -25.56
N ASP A 399 -33.69 3.98 -26.77
CA ASP A 399 -33.14 3.12 -27.83
C ASP A 399 -31.67 3.43 -28.16
N PRO A 400 -30.81 2.40 -28.29
CA PRO A 400 -29.43 2.56 -28.75
C PRO A 400 -29.36 3.09 -30.18
N ILE A 401 -28.46 4.04 -30.42
CA ILE A 401 -28.28 4.69 -31.74
C ILE A 401 -26.87 4.45 -32.29
N PRO A 402 -26.67 4.34 -33.62
CA PRO A 402 -25.33 4.14 -34.19
C PRO A 402 -24.38 5.30 -33.86
N LEU A 403 -23.13 5.00 -33.50
CA LEU A 403 -22.11 5.97 -33.06
C LEU A 403 -22.00 7.17 -34.02
N ARG A 404 -21.92 6.89 -35.33
CA ARG A 404 -21.88 7.90 -36.40
C ARG A 404 -22.99 8.95 -36.27
N SER A 405 -24.22 8.53 -35.95
CA SER A 405 -25.38 9.42 -35.87
C SER A 405 -25.24 10.54 -34.83
N THR A 406 -24.44 10.31 -33.77
CA THR A 406 -24.19 11.32 -32.73
C THR A 406 -23.28 12.46 -33.21
N TYR A 407 -22.34 12.16 -34.11
CA TYR A 407 -21.35 13.12 -34.61
C TYR A 407 -21.78 13.89 -35.87
N LEU A 408 -22.73 13.38 -36.66
CA LEU A 408 -23.19 14.04 -37.91
C LEU A 408 -23.73 15.48 -37.72
N ARG A 409 -24.13 15.86 -36.51
CA ARG A 409 -24.52 17.25 -36.17
C ARG A 409 -23.32 18.22 -36.10
N TYR A 410 -22.11 17.69 -35.92
CA TYR A 410 -20.88 18.46 -35.68
C TYR A 410 -19.85 18.30 -36.79
N ASP A 411 -19.76 17.12 -37.40
CA ASP A 411 -19.03 16.88 -38.65
C ASP A 411 -19.89 16.04 -39.61
N PRO A 412 -20.46 16.65 -40.68
CA PRO A 412 -21.22 15.93 -41.69
C PRO A 412 -20.42 14.85 -42.44
N GLN A 413 -19.09 14.92 -42.42
CA GLN A 413 -18.18 13.96 -43.06
C GLN A 413 -17.64 12.89 -42.07
N PHE A 414 -18.16 12.81 -40.84
CA PHE A 414 -17.66 11.87 -39.83
C PHE A 414 -17.66 10.40 -40.32
N THR A 415 -16.49 9.78 -40.20
CA THR A 415 -16.16 8.38 -40.53
C THR A 415 -15.31 7.81 -39.41
N PHE A 416 -15.59 6.58 -38.99
CA PHE A 416 -14.86 5.89 -37.93
C PHE A 416 -14.53 4.46 -38.36
N GLU A 417 -13.48 3.89 -37.78
CA GLU A 417 -12.98 2.53 -38.02
C GLU A 417 -12.41 1.99 -36.69
N HIS A 418 -12.39 0.66 -36.50
CA HIS A 418 -11.80 0.07 -35.29
C HIS A 418 -10.34 -0.30 -35.56
N ILE A 419 -9.43 0.10 -34.67
CA ILE A 419 -8.00 -0.22 -34.76
C ILE A 419 -7.57 -0.96 -33.49
N ASP A 420 -6.87 -2.08 -33.65
CA ASP A 420 -6.32 -2.87 -32.53
C ASP A 420 -4.95 -2.38 -32.07
N GLU A 421 -4.25 -1.63 -32.93
CA GLU A 421 -2.90 -1.10 -32.72
C GLU A 421 -2.82 0.36 -33.22
N SER A 422 -1.85 1.13 -32.73
CA SER A 422 -1.68 2.53 -33.17
C SER A 422 -1.13 2.61 -34.60
N ILE A 423 -1.79 3.40 -35.46
CA ILE A 423 -1.39 3.62 -36.85
C ILE A 423 -0.29 4.68 -36.91
N LEU A 424 0.79 4.44 -37.64
CA LEU A 424 1.82 5.46 -37.87
C LEU A 424 1.38 6.46 -38.95
N ASP A 425 1.49 7.76 -38.65
CA ASP A 425 1.41 8.80 -39.66
C ASP A 425 2.69 8.79 -40.52
N THR A 426 2.62 8.08 -41.65
CA THR A 426 3.74 7.94 -42.59
C THR A 426 4.08 9.23 -43.34
N ALA A 427 3.23 10.26 -43.31
CA ALA A 427 3.58 11.60 -43.80
C ALA A 427 4.39 12.38 -42.75
N ALA A 428 4.11 12.19 -41.46
CA ALA A 428 4.91 12.76 -40.37
C ALA A 428 6.22 12.00 -40.13
N TRP A 429 6.26 10.67 -40.31
CA TRP A 429 7.36 9.82 -39.84
C TRP A 429 7.99 8.90 -40.90
N GLY A 430 7.42 8.81 -42.10
CA GLY A 430 7.92 7.90 -43.15
C GLY A 430 7.72 6.44 -42.76
N ALA A 431 8.83 5.71 -42.60
CA ALA A 431 8.84 4.29 -42.17
C ALA A 431 9.57 4.08 -40.82
N ASP A 432 9.92 5.16 -40.12
CA ASP A 432 10.52 5.11 -38.77
C ASP A 432 9.41 5.25 -37.73
N ASP A 433 9.23 4.27 -36.84
CA ASP A 433 8.31 4.43 -35.71
C ASP A 433 9.03 5.22 -34.60
N PRO A 434 8.58 6.44 -34.24
CA PRO A 434 9.23 7.25 -33.23
C PRO A 434 9.22 6.59 -31.84
N ARG A 435 8.32 5.63 -31.60
CA ARG A 435 8.18 4.86 -30.36
C ARG A 435 9.24 3.76 -30.23
N TRP A 436 9.99 3.45 -31.28
CA TRP A 436 10.95 2.35 -31.28
C TRP A 436 12.14 2.64 -30.35
N ILE A 437 12.51 1.66 -29.55
CA ILE A 437 13.60 1.67 -28.57
C ILE A 437 14.55 0.52 -28.94
N PRO A 438 15.83 0.80 -29.28
CA PRO A 438 16.81 -0.25 -29.49
C PRO A 438 17.06 -1.02 -28.18
N PRO A 439 17.09 -2.36 -28.18
CA PRO A 439 17.34 -3.13 -26.96
C PRO A 439 18.75 -2.86 -26.42
N PRO A 440 18.95 -2.82 -25.08
CA PRO A 440 20.17 -2.31 -24.46
C PRO A 440 21.43 -3.19 -24.62
N ASN A 441 21.35 -4.31 -25.35
CA ASN A 441 22.43 -5.29 -25.46
C ASN A 441 22.60 -5.76 -26.91
N THR A 442 23.64 -5.27 -27.59
CA THR A 442 23.80 -5.33 -29.06
C THR A 442 23.81 -6.74 -29.65
N ALA A 443 24.18 -7.76 -28.87
CA ALA A 443 24.15 -9.16 -29.30
C ALA A 443 22.72 -9.69 -29.55
N VAL A 444 21.72 -9.12 -28.86
CA VAL A 444 20.30 -9.53 -28.93
C VAL A 444 19.68 -9.17 -30.29
N CYS A 445 20.15 -8.10 -30.94
CA CYS A 445 19.72 -7.70 -32.28
C CYS A 445 19.99 -8.75 -33.37
N ILE A 446 20.85 -9.74 -33.11
CA ILE A 446 21.23 -10.80 -34.07
C ILE A 446 20.29 -12.02 -33.96
N THR A 447 19.62 -12.22 -32.82
CA THR A 447 18.78 -13.40 -32.57
C THR A 447 17.27 -13.13 -32.68
N GLY A 448 16.85 -11.88 -32.86
CA GLY A 448 15.43 -11.51 -33.02
C GLY A 448 14.58 -11.67 -31.75
N THR A 449 15.19 -11.93 -30.60
CA THR A 449 14.52 -12.06 -29.31
C THR A 449 14.42 -10.70 -28.62
N SER A 450 13.32 -10.43 -27.91
CA SER A 450 13.15 -9.19 -27.13
C SER A 450 13.04 -9.49 -25.64
N VAL A 451 13.60 -8.63 -24.79
CA VAL A 451 13.69 -8.83 -23.34
C VAL A 451 13.12 -7.60 -22.63
N CYS A 452 12.37 -7.83 -21.56
CA CYS A 452 11.76 -6.76 -20.77
C CYS A 452 12.77 -6.05 -19.86
N ASP A 453 12.93 -4.73 -20.03
CA ASP A 453 13.83 -3.88 -19.24
C ASP A 453 13.55 -3.93 -17.72
N LEU A 454 12.28 -4.15 -17.32
CA LEU A 454 11.86 -4.16 -15.91
C LEU A 454 12.12 -5.50 -15.18
N CYS A 455 12.11 -6.63 -15.89
CA CYS A 455 12.13 -7.96 -15.26
C CYS A 455 13.09 -8.99 -15.90
N GLY A 456 13.83 -8.61 -16.94
CA GLY A 456 14.81 -9.46 -17.62
C GLY A 456 14.24 -10.68 -18.34
N GLN A 457 12.91 -10.79 -18.49
CA GLN A 457 12.25 -11.94 -19.11
C GLN A 457 11.97 -11.72 -20.60
N LEU A 458 11.99 -12.81 -21.37
CA LEU A 458 11.66 -12.84 -22.80
C LEU A 458 10.22 -12.34 -23.05
N GLN A 459 10.08 -11.43 -24.00
CA GLN A 459 8.80 -10.92 -24.51
C GLN A 459 8.45 -11.62 -25.84
N SER A 460 7.17 -11.95 -26.05
CA SER A 460 6.68 -12.47 -27.33
C SER A 460 5.18 -12.23 -27.48
N ASN A 461 4.71 -11.92 -28.69
CA ASN A 461 3.27 -11.86 -28.99
C ASN A 461 2.60 -13.25 -28.98
N GLU A 462 3.38 -14.34 -29.08
CA GLU A 462 2.86 -15.69 -28.90
C GLU A 462 2.80 -16.06 -27.41
N ALA A 463 1.59 -16.24 -26.88
CA ALA A 463 1.36 -16.55 -25.47
C ALA A 463 2.03 -17.86 -24.97
N ALA A 464 2.39 -18.77 -25.88
CA ALA A 464 3.14 -19.99 -25.56
C ALA A 464 4.66 -19.75 -25.43
N LEU A 465 5.18 -18.64 -25.96
CA LEU A 465 6.60 -18.28 -25.96
C LEU A 465 6.92 -17.09 -25.04
N ASN A 466 5.90 -16.35 -24.57
CA ASN A 466 6.10 -15.21 -23.68
C ASN A 466 6.44 -15.64 -22.23
N ALA A 467 7.56 -15.14 -21.70
CA ALA A 467 7.94 -15.29 -20.29
C ALA A 467 7.65 -14.03 -19.45
N CYS A 468 7.44 -12.87 -20.08
CA CYS A 468 7.23 -11.60 -19.39
C CYS A 468 5.81 -11.47 -18.83
N LYS A 469 5.72 -11.26 -17.51
CA LYS A 469 4.46 -11.14 -16.75
C LYS A 469 4.23 -9.76 -16.12
N CYS A 470 4.87 -8.71 -16.63
CA CYS A 470 4.62 -7.34 -16.16
C CYS A 470 3.16 -6.89 -16.42
N PHE A 471 2.61 -7.23 -17.60
CA PHE A 471 1.26 -6.83 -18.01
C PHE A 471 0.45 -8.05 -18.50
N PRO A 472 0.07 -8.97 -17.60
CA PRO A 472 -0.49 -10.28 -17.99
C PRO A 472 -1.87 -10.16 -18.65
N GLY A 473 -2.68 -9.16 -18.28
CA GLY A 473 -3.95 -8.86 -18.95
C GLY A 473 -3.81 -8.34 -20.39
N PHE A 474 -2.59 -7.95 -20.80
CA PHE A 474 -2.33 -7.33 -22.11
C PHE A 474 -1.52 -8.21 -23.07
N PHE A 475 -0.56 -8.96 -22.53
CA PHE A 475 0.37 -9.80 -23.29
C PHE A 475 0.54 -11.22 -22.71
N GLY A 476 -0.19 -11.58 -21.65
CA GLY A 476 -0.05 -12.86 -20.93
C GLY A 476 -0.99 -13.98 -21.37
N GLY A 477 -1.81 -13.79 -22.41
CA GLY A 477 -2.78 -14.78 -22.87
C GLY A 477 -3.71 -14.28 -23.99
N PRO A 478 -4.71 -15.09 -24.39
CA PRO A 478 -5.70 -14.69 -25.40
C PRO A 478 -6.46 -13.42 -24.99
N ARG A 479 -6.42 -12.41 -25.85
CA ARG A 479 -7.05 -11.10 -25.64
C ARG A 479 -8.57 -11.21 -25.82
N LEU A 480 -9.35 -10.84 -24.80
CA LEU A 480 -10.81 -10.67 -24.87
C LEU A 480 -11.18 -9.17 -24.84
N PRO A 481 -12.33 -8.75 -25.41
CA PRO A 481 -12.77 -7.35 -25.33
C PRO A 481 -13.07 -6.92 -23.90
N SER A 482 -12.49 -5.80 -23.45
CA SER A 482 -12.81 -5.20 -22.15
C SER A 482 -14.29 -4.86 -22.05
N ALA A 483 -14.93 -5.17 -20.92
CA ALA A 483 -16.38 -5.05 -20.74
C ALA A 483 -16.85 -3.59 -20.58
N VAL A 484 -16.86 -2.85 -21.69
CA VAL A 484 -17.17 -1.41 -21.75
C VAL A 484 -18.22 -1.10 -22.82
N GLN A 485 -19.05 -0.09 -22.57
CA GLN A 485 -20.06 0.42 -23.51
C GLN A 485 -19.92 1.91 -23.73
N ILE A 486 -20.12 2.35 -24.98
CA ILE A 486 -20.22 3.77 -25.30
C ILE A 486 -21.58 4.30 -24.85
N PHE A 487 -21.60 5.38 -24.09
CA PHE A 487 -22.81 6.08 -23.68
C PHE A 487 -22.79 7.56 -24.07
N ARG A 488 -23.98 8.12 -24.29
CA ARG A 488 -24.11 9.51 -24.76
C ARG A 488 -23.83 10.54 -23.66
N THR A 489 -22.99 11.53 -23.96
CA THR A 489 -22.69 12.68 -23.10
C THR A 489 -23.74 13.80 -23.24
N SER A 490 -23.84 14.66 -22.23
CA SER A 490 -24.84 15.74 -22.15
C SER A 490 -24.69 16.83 -23.23
N ASN A 491 -23.47 17.08 -23.71
CA ASN A 491 -23.19 17.97 -24.85
C ASN A 491 -23.27 17.25 -26.21
N GLY A 492 -23.43 15.92 -26.23
CA GLY A 492 -23.43 15.07 -27.42
C GLY A 492 -22.10 15.01 -28.18
N ARG A 493 -21.00 15.56 -27.63
CA ARG A 493 -19.64 15.43 -28.16
C ARG A 493 -18.85 14.50 -27.24
N ASN A 494 -17.94 13.71 -27.80
CA ASN A 494 -17.06 12.79 -27.08
C ASN A 494 -17.89 11.80 -26.24
N ASN A 495 -18.58 10.84 -26.91
CA ASN A 495 -19.38 9.84 -26.21
C ASN A 495 -18.50 9.03 -25.24
N GLY A 496 -18.90 8.97 -23.97
CA GLY A 496 -18.10 8.39 -22.89
C GLY A 496 -18.11 6.86 -22.90
N LEU A 497 -17.17 6.24 -22.19
CA LEU A 497 -17.09 4.78 -22.04
C LEU A 497 -17.36 4.39 -20.59
N GLN A 498 -18.32 3.48 -20.38
CA GLN A 498 -18.71 2.97 -19.06
C GLN A 498 -18.34 1.49 -18.92
N ALA A 499 -17.58 1.16 -17.88
CA ALA A 499 -17.31 -0.23 -17.49
C ALA A 499 -18.57 -0.92 -16.93
N LEU A 500 -18.76 -2.19 -17.29
CA LEU A 500 -19.96 -2.99 -17.00
C LEU A 500 -19.72 -4.09 -15.96
N VAL A 501 -18.46 -4.47 -15.76
CA VAL A 501 -17.98 -5.35 -14.68
C VAL A 501 -17.00 -4.56 -13.80
N PRO A 502 -16.81 -4.94 -12.53
CA PRO A 502 -15.69 -4.46 -11.74
C PRO A 502 -14.38 -4.99 -12.35
N PHE A 503 -13.43 -4.09 -12.61
CA PHE A 503 -12.03 -4.49 -12.79
C PHE A 503 -11.38 -4.61 -11.41
N GLU A 504 -10.41 -5.52 -11.26
CA GLU A 504 -9.47 -5.45 -10.16
C GLU A 504 -8.74 -4.10 -10.24
N ARG A 505 -8.64 -3.45 -9.08
CA ARG A 505 -8.21 -2.07 -8.97
C ARG A 505 -6.71 -2.02 -9.30
N GLY A 506 -6.39 -1.46 -10.47
CA GLY A 506 -5.02 -1.44 -11.01
C GLY A 506 -4.69 -2.43 -12.11
N VAL A 507 -5.64 -3.25 -12.57
CA VAL A 507 -5.46 -3.97 -13.84
C VAL A 507 -5.38 -2.98 -14.99
N ALA A 508 -4.36 -3.12 -15.84
CA ALA A 508 -4.24 -2.36 -17.08
C ALA A 508 -5.43 -2.66 -18.02
N ILE A 509 -6.44 -1.78 -18.00
CA ILE A 509 -7.71 -1.95 -18.73
C ILE A 509 -7.49 -1.84 -20.26
N GLY A 510 -6.53 -1.01 -20.67
CA GLY A 510 -6.27 -0.67 -22.05
C GLY A 510 -4.87 -0.11 -22.30
N GLU A 511 -4.46 -0.20 -23.55
CA GLU A 511 -3.38 0.56 -24.17
C GLU A 511 -4.01 1.75 -24.89
N PHE A 512 -3.34 2.89 -24.88
CA PHE A 512 -3.80 4.05 -25.62
C PHE A 512 -3.44 3.94 -27.11
N VAL A 513 -4.44 3.66 -27.95
CA VAL A 513 -4.27 3.51 -29.42
C VAL A 513 -4.85 4.70 -30.19
N GLY A 514 -4.19 5.06 -31.30
CA GLY A 514 -4.58 6.18 -32.18
C GLY A 514 -3.58 6.38 -33.33
N LEU A 515 -3.61 7.55 -33.99
CA LEU A 515 -2.62 7.94 -34.99
C LEU A 515 -1.37 8.51 -34.33
N VAL A 516 -0.21 7.89 -34.56
CA VAL A 516 1.11 8.35 -34.09
C VAL A 516 1.65 9.41 -35.05
N THR A 517 1.61 10.67 -34.63
CA THR A 517 1.95 11.85 -35.46
C THR A 517 2.78 12.87 -34.65
N LYS A 518 2.95 14.12 -35.16
CA LYS A 518 3.70 15.20 -34.50
C LYS A 518 3.24 16.60 -34.96
N GLY A 519 3.31 17.58 -34.07
CA GLY A 519 2.98 18.97 -34.35
C GLY A 519 1.48 19.29 -34.32
N ILE A 520 0.69 18.50 -33.59
CA ILE A 520 -0.70 18.82 -33.26
C ILE A 520 -0.73 19.58 -31.93
N GLU A 521 -1.34 20.77 -31.97
CA GLU A 521 -1.57 21.64 -30.82
C GLU A 521 -3.08 21.93 -30.71
N ASP A 522 -3.54 22.41 -29.55
CA ASP A 522 -4.96 22.71 -29.25
C ASP A 522 -5.96 21.56 -29.53
N GLN A 523 -5.55 20.30 -29.33
CA GLN A 523 -6.39 19.10 -29.47
C GLN A 523 -6.24 18.14 -28.27
N ASP A 524 -7.20 17.22 -28.12
CA ASP A 524 -7.17 16.12 -27.15
C ASP A 524 -6.21 15.02 -27.66
N VAL A 525 -4.94 15.10 -27.26
CA VAL A 525 -3.82 14.22 -27.69
C VAL A 525 -3.02 13.70 -26.51
N LEU A 526 -2.47 12.50 -26.64
CA LEU A 526 -1.52 11.94 -25.68
C LEU A 526 -0.09 12.18 -26.16
N ASP A 527 0.63 13.09 -25.50
CA ASP A 527 2.03 13.40 -25.79
C ASP A 527 3.00 12.40 -25.15
N SER A 528 4.06 12.04 -25.88
CA SER A 528 5.14 11.20 -25.37
C SER A 528 6.49 11.52 -26.05
N GLN A 529 7.56 10.90 -25.55
CA GLN A 529 8.92 11.09 -26.02
C GLN A 529 9.77 9.83 -25.81
N VAL A 530 10.51 9.43 -26.86
CA VAL A 530 11.44 8.29 -26.88
C VAL A 530 12.75 8.71 -27.54
N ALA A 531 13.89 8.47 -26.89
CA ALA A 531 15.23 8.79 -27.43
C ALA A 531 15.35 10.22 -28.02
N GLY A 532 14.73 11.21 -27.36
CA GLY A 532 14.66 12.59 -27.82
C GLY A 532 13.53 12.89 -28.82
N ARG A 533 13.07 11.90 -29.61
CA ARG A 533 11.93 12.03 -30.54
C ARG A 533 10.62 12.21 -29.77
N ARG A 534 9.98 13.38 -29.89
CA ARG A 534 8.61 13.60 -29.39
C ARG A 534 7.60 13.10 -30.41
N TYR A 535 6.58 12.38 -29.95
CA TYR A 535 5.48 11.90 -30.76
C TYR A 535 4.16 12.03 -29.99
N GLN A 536 3.06 12.04 -30.71
CA GLN A 536 1.73 12.28 -30.17
C GLN A 536 0.80 11.19 -30.67
N ILE A 537 -0.01 10.61 -29.79
CA ILE A 537 -1.08 9.68 -30.19
C ILE A 537 -2.39 10.47 -30.23
N TRP A 538 -2.88 10.72 -31.44
CA TRP A 538 -4.11 11.49 -31.71
C TRP A 538 -5.23 10.57 -32.17
N GLN A 539 -6.41 10.66 -31.56
CA GLN A 539 -7.55 9.80 -31.92
C GLN A 539 -8.39 10.35 -33.11
N GLY A 540 -7.88 11.39 -33.79
CA GLY A 540 -8.35 11.78 -35.11
C GLY A 540 -9.75 12.40 -35.13
N ARG A 541 -10.37 12.35 -36.33
CA ARG A 541 -11.82 12.45 -36.49
C ARG A 541 -12.51 11.08 -36.44
N GLN A 542 -11.82 10.06 -35.91
CA GLN A 542 -12.05 8.65 -36.26
C GLN A 542 -12.71 7.82 -35.16
N GLY A 543 -13.16 8.45 -34.06
CA GLY A 543 -14.02 7.82 -33.05
C GLY A 543 -13.29 7.11 -31.91
N ASN A 544 -14.06 6.43 -31.05
CA ASN A 544 -13.52 5.74 -29.87
C ASN A 544 -12.82 4.43 -30.29
N PHE A 545 -11.52 4.50 -30.53
CA PHE A 545 -10.66 3.32 -30.70
C PHE A 545 -10.55 2.57 -29.35
N THR A 546 -11.25 1.45 -29.22
CA THR A 546 -11.66 1.01 -27.87
C THR A 546 -10.73 -0.05 -27.25
N ARG A 547 -9.81 0.41 -26.40
CA ARG A 547 -9.38 -0.36 -25.21
C ARG A 547 -9.52 0.37 -23.88
N PHE A 548 -9.68 1.70 -23.85
CA PHE A 548 -9.63 2.47 -22.60
C PHE A 548 -10.97 3.10 -22.16
N ALA A 549 -11.24 3.13 -20.85
CA ALA A 549 -12.47 3.67 -20.25
C ALA A 549 -12.21 4.99 -19.51
N ASN A 550 -12.28 6.12 -20.22
CA ASN A 550 -12.13 7.46 -19.64
C ASN A 550 -13.46 7.96 -19.02
N HIS A 551 -13.48 8.18 -17.71
CA HIS A 551 -14.68 8.57 -16.97
C HIS A 551 -14.77 10.07 -16.62
N SER A 552 -14.94 10.87 -17.68
CA SER A 552 -15.57 12.21 -17.72
C SER A 552 -14.75 13.46 -17.39
N CYS A 553 -15.05 14.51 -18.15
CA CYS A 553 -14.93 15.95 -17.87
C CYS A 553 -13.54 16.60 -17.69
N LYS A 554 -12.44 15.85 -17.56
CA LYS A 554 -11.06 16.31 -17.83
C LYS A 554 -10.19 15.13 -18.28
N PRO A 555 -9.58 15.15 -19.48
CA PRO A 555 -8.90 13.98 -20.04
C PRO A 555 -7.35 14.04 -19.93
N ASN A 556 -6.77 14.25 -18.74
CA ASN A 556 -5.35 13.91 -18.52
C ASN A 556 -5.21 12.60 -17.71
N ALA A 557 -6.12 11.65 -17.96
CA ALA A 557 -6.00 10.27 -17.51
C ALA A 557 -4.81 9.57 -18.19
N GLN A 558 -4.18 8.63 -17.48
CA GLN A 558 -2.75 8.81 -17.29
C GLN A 558 -1.93 7.51 -17.11
N PHE A 559 -0.72 7.50 -17.65
CA PHE A 559 -0.09 6.30 -18.19
C PHE A 559 1.37 6.04 -17.75
N GLU A 560 1.68 4.76 -17.60
CA GLU A 560 2.97 4.11 -17.58
C GLU A 560 3.42 3.86 -19.02
N LYS A 561 4.71 4.06 -19.27
CA LYS A 561 5.33 3.75 -20.55
C LYS A 561 6.04 2.42 -20.45
N PHE A 562 5.73 1.51 -21.37
CA PHE A 562 6.25 0.14 -21.34
C PHE A 562 6.86 -0.26 -22.68
N THR A 563 8.13 -0.68 -22.68
CA THR A 563 8.76 -1.26 -23.86
C THR A 563 8.25 -2.69 -24.08
N TRP A 564 7.58 -2.93 -25.20
CA TRP A 564 7.22 -4.28 -25.68
C TRP A 564 7.80 -4.50 -27.06
N LEU A 565 8.57 -5.58 -27.24
CA LEU A 565 9.24 -5.93 -28.51
C LEU A 565 10.03 -4.76 -29.13
N GLY A 566 10.67 -3.94 -28.28
CA GLY A 566 11.39 -2.73 -28.70
C GLY A 566 10.51 -1.54 -29.10
N THR A 567 9.23 -1.49 -28.73
CA THR A 567 8.31 -0.37 -29.02
C THR A 567 7.71 0.18 -27.72
N GLN A 568 7.57 1.50 -27.57
CA GLN A 568 6.95 2.11 -26.39
C GLN A 568 5.40 2.12 -26.48
N HIS A 569 4.76 1.43 -25.53
CA HIS A 569 3.32 1.41 -25.28
C HIS A 569 2.95 2.25 -24.04
N VAL A 570 1.65 2.45 -23.81
CA VAL A 570 1.07 3.48 -22.93
C VAL A 570 -0.10 2.90 -22.13
N LEU A 571 0.02 2.72 -20.80
CA LEU A 571 -0.84 1.86 -19.95
C LEU A 571 -1.17 2.51 -18.59
N LEU A 572 -2.43 2.61 -18.13
CA LEU A 572 -2.71 3.35 -16.87
C LEU A 572 -2.48 2.50 -15.59
N ILE A 573 -1.96 3.11 -14.50
CA ILE A 573 -1.69 2.43 -13.21
C ILE A 573 -2.33 3.10 -11.98
N PRO A 574 -2.50 2.38 -10.85
CA PRO A 574 -2.88 2.94 -9.54
C PRO A 574 -1.91 3.94 -8.96
N LEU A 575 -2.47 4.89 -8.21
CA LEU A 575 -1.79 5.74 -7.23
C LEU A 575 -0.90 4.92 -6.27
N ALA A 576 -1.42 3.84 -5.68
CA ALA A 576 -0.66 3.03 -4.73
C ALA A 576 0.52 2.31 -5.38
N SER A 577 0.29 1.72 -6.56
CA SER A 577 1.36 1.11 -7.37
C SER A 577 2.40 2.14 -7.79
N TYR A 578 2.02 3.38 -8.13
CA TYR A 578 2.98 4.46 -8.38
C TYR A 578 3.85 4.73 -7.14
N LEU A 579 3.22 4.96 -5.98
CA LEU A 579 3.92 5.27 -4.72
C LEU A 579 4.89 4.15 -4.31
N PHE A 580 4.46 2.90 -4.37
CA PHE A 580 5.31 1.76 -4.02
C PHE A 580 6.40 1.49 -5.07
N THR A 581 6.13 1.74 -6.36
CA THR A 581 7.18 1.68 -7.39
C THR A 581 8.23 2.78 -7.21
N ARG A 582 7.84 3.98 -6.73
CA ARG A 582 8.82 5.00 -6.32
C ARG A 582 9.69 4.57 -5.15
N LEU A 583 9.11 4.01 -4.09
CA LEU A 583 9.89 3.42 -2.99
C LEU A 583 10.83 2.31 -3.49
N ARG A 584 10.37 1.47 -4.43
CA ARG A 584 11.20 0.41 -5.05
C ARG A 584 12.37 1.00 -5.85
N GLN A 585 12.20 2.15 -6.49
CA GLN A 585 13.28 2.87 -7.18
C GLN A 585 14.27 3.52 -6.20
N THR A 586 13.83 4.04 -5.06
CA THR A 586 14.68 4.56 -3.96
C THR A 586 15.32 3.46 -3.10
N GLY A 587 15.67 2.32 -3.70
CA GLY A 587 16.36 1.21 -3.02
C GLY A 587 15.51 0.36 -2.06
N THR A 588 14.36 0.87 -1.58
CA THR A 588 13.51 0.18 -0.60
C THR A 588 13.02 -1.17 -1.12
N ARG A 589 13.04 -2.19 -0.26
CA ARG A 589 12.57 -3.56 -0.55
C ARG A 589 11.48 -4.04 0.41
N HIS A 590 11.39 -3.41 1.58
CA HIS A 590 10.48 -3.76 2.66
C HIS A 590 9.69 -2.52 3.09
N VAL A 591 8.40 -2.71 3.37
CA VAL A 591 7.55 -1.71 4.03
C VAL A 591 7.08 -2.33 5.35
N TYR A 592 7.41 -1.68 6.45
CA TYR A 592 7.07 -2.11 7.81
C TYR A 592 5.69 -1.59 8.20
N GLY A 593 4.95 -2.31 9.03
CA GLY A 593 3.65 -1.79 9.50
C GLY A 593 2.76 -2.78 10.22
N VAL A 594 1.54 -2.32 10.49
CA VAL A 594 0.42 -3.13 11.01
C VAL A 594 -0.78 -2.91 10.09
N PRO A 595 -1.48 -3.98 9.66
CA PRO A 595 -2.65 -3.85 8.79
C PRO A 595 -3.87 -3.32 9.56
N GLY A 596 -4.56 -2.32 8.99
CA GLY A 596 -5.83 -1.79 9.48
C GLY A 596 -6.80 -1.57 8.31
N ASP A 597 -8.09 -1.36 8.60
CA ASP A 597 -9.14 -1.40 7.56
C ASP A 597 -8.96 -0.33 6.46
N PHE A 598 -8.32 0.80 6.81
CA PHE A 598 -7.98 1.85 5.85
C PHE A 598 -6.69 1.58 5.04
N THR A 599 -5.79 0.68 5.48
CA THR A 599 -4.57 0.32 4.72
C THR A 599 -4.74 -0.90 3.82
N LEU A 600 -5.69 -1.81 4.10
CA LEU A 600 -5.75 -3.14 3.44
C LEU A 600 -5.59 -3.09 1.92
N LYS A 601 -6.37 -2.25 1.21
CA LYS A 601 -6.28 -2.13 -0.25
C LYS A 601 -4.90 -1.71 -0.74
N ALA A 602 -4.21 -0.85 0.00
CA ALA A 602 -2.87 -0.41 -0.40
C ALA A 602 -1.86 -1.55 -0.22
N LEU A 603 -2.00 -2.36 0.83
CA LEU A 603 -1.14 -3.53 1.05
C LEU A 603 -1.23 -4.55 -0.10
N ASP A 604 -2.40 -4.67 -0.75
CA ASP A 604 -2.62 -5.53 -1.92
C ASP A 604 -1.77 -5.14 -3.15
N HIS A 605 -1.10 -3.97 -3.16
CA HIS A 605 -0.29 -3.45 -4.27
C HIS A 605 1.23 -3.58 -4.07
N LEU A 606 1.67 -3.92 -2.85
CA LEU A 606 3.10 -4.07 -2.53
C LEU A 606 3.77 -5.19 -3.35
N PRO A 607 3.19 -6.40 -3.52
CA PRO A 607 3.84 -7.49 -4.23
C PRO A 607 4.12 -7.20 -5.72
N GLN A 608 3.20 -6.52 -6.41
CA GLN A 608 3.28 -6.15 -7.82
C GLN A 608 4.37 -5.08 -8.03
N SER A 609 4.49 -4.14 -7.09
CA SER A 609 5.58 -3.15 -7.03
C SER A 609 6.92 -3.74 -6.56
N GLY A 610 7.00 -5.07 -6.34
CA GLY A 610 8.22 -5.75 -5.92
C GLY A 610 8.67 -5.40 -4.49
N ILE A 611 7.76 -4.99 -3.61
CA ILE A 611 8.03 -4.70 -2.20
C ILE A 611 7.38 -5.78 -1.33
N LYS A 612 8.10 -6.22 -0.31
CA LYS A 612 7.57 -7.13 0.71
C LYS A 612 7.00 -6.33 1.89
N PHE A 613 5.77 -6.62 2.29
CA PHE A 613 5.24 -6.14 3.57
C PHE A 613 5.88 -6.91 4.74
N VAL A 614 6.27 -6.18 5.79
CA VAL A 614 6.72 -6.74 7.08
C VAL A 614 5.69 -6.36 8.12
N GLY A 615 4.82 -7.31 8.46
CA GLY A 615 3.90 -7.16 9.59
C GLY A 615 4.69 -7.25 10.89
N CYS A 616 4.83 -6.11 11.58
CA CYS A 616 5.43 -6.00 12.90
C CYS A 616 4.39 -6.24 14.00
N CYS A 617 4.84 -6.38 15.26
CA CYS A 617 3.91 -6.66 16.36
C CYS A 617 3.11 -5.43 16.83
N ASN A 618 3.62 -4.22 16.62
CA ASN A 618 2.92 -2.95 16.80
C ASN A 618 3.55 -1.85 15.91
N GLU A 619 2.90 -0.69 15.83
CA GLU A 619 3.33 0.42 14.97
C GLU A 619 4.58 1.17 15.48
N LEU A 620 4.87 1.14 16.79
CA LEU A 620 6.10 1.67 17.36
C LEU A 620 7.32 0.88 16.84
N ASN A 621 7.26 -0.44 16.96
CA ASN A 621 8.26 -1.37 16.46
C ASN A 621 8.40 -1.27 14.94
N ALA A 622 7.27 -1.11 14.21
CA ALA A 622 7.30 -0.92 12.77
C ALA A 622 8.07 0.35 12.36
N GLY A 623 7.88 1.46 13.10
CA GLY A 623 8.64 2.69 12.90
C GLY A 623 10.13 2.50 13.18
N TYR A 624 10.49 1.86 14.29
CA TYR A 624 11.89 1.56 14.62
C TYR A 624 12.55 0.57 13.64
N ALA A 625 11.80 -0.36 13.05
CA ALA A 625 12.30 -1.21 11.98
C ALA A 625 12.52 -0.45 10.67
N ALA A 626 11.65 0.52 10.34
CA ALA A 626 11.86 1.43 9.21
C ALA A 626 13.06 2.37 9.43
N ASP A 627 13.28 2.85 10.67
CA ASP A 627 14.45 3.62 11.10
C ASP A 627 15.76 2.83 10.90
N GLY A 628 15.84 1.62 11.44
CA GLY A 628 17.02 0.74 11.25
C GLY A 628 17.27 0.37 9.79
N TYR A 629 16.22 0.15 9.01
CA TYR A 629 16.34 -0.06 7.57
C TYR A 629 16.91 1.17 6.86
N ALA A 630 16.45 2.37 7.22
CA ALA A 630 16.99 3.63 6.69
C ALA A 630 18.47 3.83 7.05
N ARG A 631 18.89 3.55 8.30
CA ARG A 631 20.31 3.65 8.73
C ARG A 631 21.23 2.80 7.85
N SER A 632 20.90 1.52 7.66
CA SER A 632 21.72 0.60 6.87
C SER A 632 21.74 0.97 5.38
N GLN A 633 20.61 1.42 4.82
CA GLN A 633 20.52 1.87 3.43
C GLN A 633 21.33 3.16 3.18
N ARG A 634 21.27 4.15 4.08
CA ARG A 634 21.98 5.44 3.90
C ARG A 634 23.50 5.27 3.91
N HIS A 635 24.04 4.33 4.69
CA HIS A 635 25.47 4.01 4.65
C HIS A 635 25.95 3.56 3.23
N ARG A 636 25.08 2.95 2.40
CA ARG A 636 25.47 2.40 1.09
C ARG A 636 24.82 3.06 -0.13
N SER A 637 23.81 3.91 0.05
CA SER A 637 23.12 4.59 -1.05
C SER A 637 22.61 5.99 -0.71
N LYS A 638 22.95 6.98 -1.56
CA LYS A 638 22.40 8.34 -1.51
C LYS A 638 20.86 8.38 -1.64
N THR A 639 20.23 7.39 -2.27
CA THR A 639 18.78 7.35 -2.50
C THR A 639 18.01 6.43 -1.54
N GLY A 640 18.65 5.85 -0.53
CA GLY A 640 18.00 4.88 0.37
C GLY A 640 16.89 5.47 1.24
N LEU A 641 15.71 4.83 1.28
CA LEU A 641 14.58 5.21 2.14
C LEU A 641 14.11 4.05 3.03
N GLY A 642 13.80 4.36 4.29
CA GLY A 642 12.95 3.53 5.15
C GLY A 642 11.47 3.82 4.87
N ALA A 643 10.59 2.83 5.02
CA ALA A 643 9.17 2.99 4.73
C ALA A 643 8.27 2.28 5.75
N LEU A 644 7.30 3.02 6.27
CA LEU A 644 6.34 2.64 7.29
C LEU A 644 4.93 2.83 6.75
N ILE A 645 4.03 1.87 6.97
CA ILE A 645 2.59 2.01 6.71
C ILE A 645 1.75 1.70 7.95
N THR A 646 0.82 2.59 8.28
CA THR A 646 -0.02 2.51 9.49
C THR A 646 -1.47 2.88 9.18
N THR A 647 -2.41 2.51 10.06
CA THR A 647 -3.81 2.95 9.95
C THR A 647 -4.06 4.26 10.71
N TYR A 648 -5.04 5.04 10.25
CA TYR A 648 -5.41 6.35 10.81
C TYR A 648 -5.62 6.31 12.33
N GLY A 649 -5.26 7.41 13.00
CA GLY A 649 -5.41 7.64 14.43
C GLY A 649 -4.55 6.70 15.28
N VAL A 650 -4.99 5.45 15.45
CA VAL A 650 -4.37 4.51 16.40
C VAL A 650 -2.98 4.06 15.97
N GLY A 651 -2.75 3.82 14.67
CA GLY A 651 -1.48 3.30 14.20
C GLY A 651 -0.43 4.41 14.05
N GLU A 652 -0.81 5.54 13.47
CA GLU A 652 0.09 6.69 13.31
C GLU A 652 0.52 7.31 14.66
N LEU A 653 -0.37 7.38 15.65
CA LEU A 653 0.01 7.81 17.00
C LEU A 653 0.85 6.75 17.74
N GLY A 654 0.61 5.46 17.48
CA GLY A 654 1.47 4.37 17.96
C GLY A 654 2.90 4.45 17.42
N ALA A 655 3.06 4.88 16.16
CA ALA A 655 4.37 5.09 15.54
C ALA A 655 5.05 6.43 15.90
N ALA A 656 4.33 7.40 16.47
CA ALA A 656 4.79 8.79 16.58
C ALA A 656 6.15 8.94 17.30
N ASN A 657 6.42 8.17 18.36
CA ASN A 657 7.72 8.16 19.05
C ASN A 657 8.86 7.71 18.12
N ALA A 658 8.66 6.68 17.30
CA ALA A 658 9.67 6.21 16.36
C ALA A 658 9.91 7.20 15.21
N VAL A 659 8.87 7.82 14.66
CA VAL A 659 9.02 8.83 13.59
C VAL A 659 9.67 10.11 14.13
N ALA A 660 9.35 10.52 15.35
CA ALA A 660 10.05 11.60 16.04
C ALA A 660 11.53 11.28 16.30
N GLY A 661 11.85 10.02 16.64
CA GLY A 661 13.23 9.54 16.71
C GLY A 661 13.97 9.64 15.38
N SER A 662 13.39 9.13 14.29
CA SER A 662 13.99 9.28 12.96
C SER A 662 14.14 10.76 12.53
N TYR A 663 13.31 11.67 13.04
CA TYR A 663 13.47 13.11 12.83
C TYR A 663 14.61 13.71 13.69
N ALA A 664 14.75 13.30 14.95
CA ALA A 664 15.85 13.74 15.81
C ALA A 664 17.23 13.21 15.35
N GLU A 665 17.24 12.03 14.72
CA GLU A 665 18.43 11.28 14.31
C GLU A 665 18.78 11.42 12.82
N TYR A 666 18.11 12.31 12.09
CA TYR A 666 18.31 12.56 10.65
C TYR A 666 18.21 11.31 9.77
N LEU A 667 17.05 10.65 9.80
CA LEU A 667 16.75 9.50 8.94
C LEU A 667 15.54 9.69 8.03
N PRO A 668 15.66 9.37 6.72
CA PRO A 668 14.58 9.57 5.76
C PRO A 668 13.60 8.39 5.77
N VAL A 669 12.63 8.46 6.68
CA VAL A 669 11.53 7.49 6.83
C VAL A 669 10.23 8.03 6.23
N VAL A 670 9.65 7.29 5.29
CA VAL A 670 8.37 7.63 4.67
C VAL A 670 7.24 6.99 5.48
N HIS A 671 6.44 7.81 6.17
CA HIS A 671 5.29 7.38 6.97
C HIS A 671 4.00 7.53 6.15
N ILE A 672 3.50 6.40 5.63
CA ILE A 672 2.23 6.32 4.90
C ILE A 672 1.12 5.98 5.91
N VAL A 673 0.03 6.73 5.88
CA VAL A 673 -1.15 6.47 6.72
C VAL A 673 -2.35 6.15 5.85
N GLY A 674 -2.87 4.93 5.96
CA GLY A 674 -4.15 4.57 5.35
C GLY A 674 -5.28 5.28 6.11
N THR A 675 -6.09 6.06 5.41
CA THR A 675 -7.07 6.97 6.04
C THR A 675 -8.53 6.72 5.61
N PRO A 676 -9.52 7.22 6.38
CA PRO A 676 -10.92 7.16 5.99
C PRO A 676 -11.16 7.78 4.62
N SER A 677 -11.95 7.08 3.80
CA SER A 677 -12.39 7.54 2.48
C SER A 677 -12.88 8.99 2.48
N GLN A 678 -12.58 9.75 1.41
CA GLN A 678 -13.02 11.14 1.25
C GLN A 678 -14.54 11.27 1.50
N LYS A 679 -15.32 10.31 0.98
CA LYS A 679 -16.77 10.24 1.21
C LYS A 679 -17.15 10.08 2.68
N ALA A 680 -16.42 9.28 3.47
CA ALA A 680 -16.65 9.14 4.90
C ALA A 680 -16.29 10.44 5.63
N ARG A 681 -15.12 11.06 5.33
CA ARG A 681 -14.69 12.35 5.88
C ARG A 681 -15.77 13.42 5.68
N GLY A 682 -16.25 13.57 4.44
CA GLY A 682 -17.31 14.53 4.09
C GLY A 682 -18.64 14.26 4.79
N VAL A 683 -19.04 13.00 4.98
CA VAL A 683 -20.25 12.61 5.72
C VAL A 683 -20.13 12.85 7.23
N SER A 684 -18.92 12.76 7.80
CA SER A 684 -18.64 13.17 9.17
C SER A 684 -18.73 14.70 9.30
N ALA A 685 -17.94 15.45 8.52
CA ALA A 685 -17.89 16.91 8.58
C ALA A 685 -19.27 17.57 8.39
N SER A 686 -20.03 17.15 7.36
CA SER A 686 -21.38 17.69 7.08
C SER A 686 -22.46 17.30 8.10
N SER A 687 -22.14 16.53 9.13
CA SER A 687 -23.04 16.21 10.24
C SER A 687 -22.76 17.01 11.53
N VAL A 688 -21.67 17.77 11.58
CA VAL A 688 -21.37 18.69 12.70
C VAL A 688 -22.44 19.79 12.74
N GLY A 689 -23.02 20.05 13.92
CA GLY A 689 -24.07 21.07 14.10
C GLY A 689 -25.42 20.77 13.41
N GLY A 690 -25.58 19.62 12.76
CA GLY A 690 -26.79 19.29 12.00
C GLY A 690 -27.99 18.87 12.87
N LYS A 691 -29.20 18.86 12.29
CA LYS A 691 -30.44 18.34 12.92
C LYS A 691 -30.46 16.80 13.12
N ARG A 692 -29.32 16.13 13.02
CA ARG A 692 -29.13 14.69 13.16
C ARG A 692 -27.83 14.46 13.97
N PRO A 693 -27.68 13.35 14.71
CA PRO A 693 -26.45 13.05 15.43
C PRO A 693 -25.21 13.12 14.52
N HIS A 694 -24.12 13.65 15.06
CA HIS A 694 -22.82 13.67 14.40
C HIS A 694 -22.36 12.24 14.08
N ARG A 695 -21.75 12.07 12.91
CA ARG A 695 -21.39 10.77 12.31
C ARG A 695 -19.91 10.49 12.46
N HIS A 696 -19.52 10.18 13.69
CA HIS A 696 -18.15 9.78 14.02
C HIS A 696 -17.66 8.62 13.13
N ILE A 697 -16.38 8.65 12.79
CA ILE A 697 -15.65 7.54 12.16
C ILE A 697 -14.78 6.89 13.24
N HIS A 698 -14.59 5.57 13.23
CA HIS A 698 -13.66 4.93 14.15
C HIS A 698 -12.21 5.39 13.88
N HIS A 699 -11.36 5.32 14.90
CA HIS A 699 -10.02 5.91 14.89
C HIS A 699 -9.98 7.43 14.56
N THR A 700 -10.99 8.17 14.99
CA THR A 700 -10.95 9.65 15.09
C THR A 700 -11.11 10.08 16.55
N LEU A 701 -10.84 11.34 16.86
CA LEU A 701 -11.12 11.94 18.19
C LEU A 701 -12.64 12.10 18.48
N ALA A 702 -13.51 11.53 17.64
CA ALA A 702 -14.97 11.69 17.69
C ALA A 702 -15.46 13.16 17.58
N ASP A 703 -14.62 14.07 17.08
CA ASP A 703 -14.94 15.48 16.85
C ASP A 703 -14.74 15.89 15.38
N SER A 704 -14.81 17.20 15.10
CA SER A 704 -14.72 17.78 13.76
C SER A 704 -13.30 17.93 13.19
N ARG A 705 -12.24 17.60 13.94
CA ARG A 705 -10.83 17.87 13.56
C ARG A 705 -10.24 16.77 12.68
N ILE A 706 -10.81 16.62 11.48
CA ILE A 706 -10.27 15.74 10.44
C ILE A 706 -8.91 16.31 9.99
N GLY A 707 -7.83 15.53 10.12
CA GLY A 707 -6.46 15.97 9.86
C GLY A 707 -5.61 16.28 11.09
N VAL A 708 -6.17 16.23 12.31
CA VAL A 708 -5.43 16.52 13.57
C VAL A 708 -4.18 15.67 13.77
N TYR A 709 -4.16 14.43 13.26
CA TYR A 709 -2.98 13.56 13.36
C TYR A 709 -1.87 13.99 12.40
N ARG A 710 -2.22 14.51 11.21
CA ARG A 710 -1.30 15.18 10.29
C ARG A 710 -0.73 16.48 10.89
N GLU A 711 -1.53 17.26 11.61
CA GLU A 711 -1.08 18.45 12.37
C GLU A 711 -0.08 18.09 13.48
N ILE A 712 -0.23 16.92 14.12
CA ILE A 712 0.74 16.37 15.09
C ILE A 712 2.02 15.92 14.36
N ALA A 713 1.90 15.18 13.26
CA ALA A 713 3.04 14.71 12.48
C ALA A 713 3.89 15.85 11.88
N GLU A 714 3.32 17.04 11.68
CA GLU A 714 4.04 18.23 11.21
C GLU A 714 5.20 18.62 12.15
N LYS A 715 5.10 18.26 13.44
CA LYS A 715 6.13 18.63 14.44
C LYS A 715 7.37 17.73 14.38
N PHE A 716 7.34 16.68 13.56
CA PHE A 716 8.43 15.73 13.38
C PHE A 716 8.52 15.19 11.93
N THR A 717 8.06 15.94 10.93
CA THR A 717 8.28 15.65 9.51
C THR A 717 8.67 16.91 8.74
N VAL A 718 9.52 16.79 7.72
CA VAL A 718 9.97 17.94 6.90
C VAL A 718 9.00 18.28 5.77
N ALA A 719 8.19 17.32 5.34
CA ALA A 719 7.21 17.50 4.28
C ALA A 719 6.03 16.55 4.48
N GLN A 720 4.87 16.98 3.97
CA GLN A 720 3.62 16.24 4.09
C GLN A 720 2.85 16.23 2.76
N LEU A 721 2.10 15.15 2.53
CA LEU A 721 1.26 14.98 1.36
C LEU A 721 -0.13 14.46 1.76
N ASP A 722 -1.16 15.28 1.54
CA ASP A 722 -2.55 14.91 1.79
C ASP A 722 -3.24 14.57 0.45
N LEU A 723 -3.33 13.27 0.14
CA LEU A 723 -3.94 12.78 -1.11
C LEU A 723 -5.47 12.92 -1.14
N THR A 724 -6.11 13.61 -0.19
CA THR A 724 -7.47 14.15 -0.38
C THR A 724 -7.48 15.45 -1.18
N THR A 725 -6.35 16.16 -1.27
CA THR A 725 -6.26 17.52 -1.81
C THR A 725 -5.57 17.63 -3.17
N VAL A 726 -5.15 16.49 -3.73
CA VAL A 726 -4.33 16.40 -4.95
C VAL A 726 -5.14 15.75 -6.06
N GLU A 727 -5.34 16.48 -7.17
CA GLU A 727 -5.91 15.92 -8.39
C GLU A 727 -5.00 14.81 -8.95
N SER A 728 -5.58 13.75 -9.52
CA SER A 728 -4.85 12.55 -9.99
C SER A 728 -3.62 12.90 -10.84
N GLU A 729 -3.75 13.96 -11.62
CA GLU A 729 -2.78 14.48 -12.60
C GLU A 729 -1.49 15.01 -11.94
N GLU A 730 -1.58 15.55 -10.72
CA GLU A 730 -0.45 16.11 -9.96
C GLU A 730 0.25 15.07 -9.07
N VAL A 731 -0.32 13.88 -8.88
CA VAL A 731 0.07 12.96 -7.80
C VAL A 731 1.58 12.63 -7.81
N PRO A 732 2.21 12.22 -8.93
CA PRO A 732 3.66 12.10 -9.06
C PRO A 732 4.47 13.33 -8.69
N ASP A 733 4.14 14.51 -9.20
CA ASP A 733 4.91 15.72 -8.88
C ASP A 733 4.88 15.98 -7.36
N ARG A 734 3.78 15.64 -6.68
CA ARG A 734 3.66 15.71 -5.22
C ARG A 734 4.36 14.56 -4.49
N VAL A 735 4.29 13.32 -4.99
CA VAL A 735 4.93 12.13 -4.42
C VAL A 735 6.45 12.21 -4.56
N ASP A 736 6.94 12.53 -5.75
CA ASP A 736 8.35 12.74 -6.04
C ASP A 736 8.92 13.91 -5.25
N TRP A 737 8.16 15.00 -5.12
CA TRP A 737 8.53 16.10 -4.25
C TRP A 737 8.65 15.63 -2.80
N VAL A 738 7.61 15.03 -2.19
CA VAL A 738 7.66 14.67 -0.76
C VAL A 738 8.74 13.62 -0.46
N LEU A 739 8.98 12.67 -1.37
CA LEU A 739 10.10 11.72 -1.29
C LEU A 739 11.48 12.41 -1.48
N SER A 740 11.57 13.43 -2.34
CA SER A 740 12.80 14.23 -2.48
C SER A 740 13.13 15.03 -1.21
N GLN A 741 12.13 15.57 -0.51
CA GLN A 741 12.35 16.31 0.74
C GLN A 741 12.89 15.39 1.84
N ALA A 742 12.42 14.13 1.90
CA ALA A 742 12.98 13.12 2.79
C ALA A 742 14.47 12.88 2.50
N LEU A 743 14.83 12.66 1.23
CA LEU A 743 16.20 12.37 0.81
C LEU A 743 17.16 13.55 0.99
N HIS A 744 16.71 14.76 0.71
CA HIS A 744 17.50 16.01 0.80
C HIS A 744 17.78 16.40 2.26
N HIS A 745 16.75 16.51 3.10
CA HIS A 745 16.92 16.89 4.51
C HIS A 745 17.34 15.72 5.41
N SER A 746 17.49 14.50 4.86
CA SER A 746 17.68 13.26 5.62
C SER A 746 16.63 13.10 6.73
N ARG A 747 15.33 13.36 6.49
CA ARG A 747 14.32 13.43 7.57
C ARG A 747 12.99 12.79 7.19
N PRO A 748 12.14 12.41 8.17
CA PRO A 748 10.87 11.76 7.88
C PRO A 748 9.86 12.65 7.16
N VAL A 749 8.98 12.01 6.40
CA VAL A 749 7.87 12.65 5.66
C VAL A 749 6.59 11.84 5.79
N TYR A 750 5.44 12.52 5.70
CA TYR A 750 4.13 11.95 6.03
C TYR A 750 3.16 11.99 4.84
N ILE A 751 2.45 10.90 4.57
CA ILE A 751 1.52 10.78 3.42
C ILE A 751 0.16 10.22 3.89
N GLU A 752 -0.89 11.03 3.86
CA GLU A 752 -2.26 10.50 4.00
C GLU A 752 -2.71 9.83 2.70
N LEU A 753 -3.08 8.55 2.78
CA LEU A 753 -3.57 7.74 1.67
C LEU A 753 -5.04 7.33 1.92
N PRO A 754 -6.03 8.05 1.36
CA PRO A 754 -7.44 7.70 1.49
C PRO A 754 -7.78 6.34 0.91
N SER A 755 -8.49 5.53 1.69
CA SER A 755 -8.96 4.18 1.34
C SER A 755 -9.92 4.11 0.13
N ASP A 756 -10.36 5.25 -0.43
CA ASP A 756 -11.02 5.32 -1.74
C ASP A 756 -10.09 5.71 -2.91
N VAL A 757 -8.99 6.45 -2.71
CA VAL A 757 -8.09 6.93 -3.80
C VAL A 757 -6.88 6.04 -4.10
N VAL A 758 -6.61 5.01 -3.29
CA VAL A 758 -5.55 3.98 -3.48
C VAL A 758 -5.38 3.56 -4.95
N ASP A 759 -6.51 3.49 -5.67
CA ASP A 759 -6.63 2.91 -7.00
C ASP A 759 -7.22 3.89 -8.02
N THR A 760 -7.12 5.18 -7.73
CA THR A 760 -7.23 6.23 -8.74
C THR A 760 -6.11 6.04 -9.76
N ALA A 761 -6.40 6.16 -11.06
CA ALA A 761 -5.39 6.04 -12.11
C ALA A 761 -4.54 7.33 -12.21
N VAL A 762 -3.20 7.20 -12.28
CA VAL A 762 -2.25 8.35 -12.25
C VAL A 762 -1.17 8.29 -13.36
N PRO A 763 -0.84 9.42 -14.02
CA PRO A 763 0.71 9.64 -15.20
C PRO A 763 2.11 9.18 -14.76
N SER A 764 2.35 7.87 -14.78
CA SER A 764 3.65 7.21 -14.56
C SER A 764 4.80 7.49 -15.56
N HIS A 765 4.66 8.44 -16.50
CA HIS A 765 5.80 8.98 -17.27
C HIS A 765 6.92 9.50 -16.35
N ALA A 766 6.58 9.97 -15.14
CA ALA A 766 7.55 10.37 -14.12
C ALA A 766 8.47 9.20 -13.68
N LEU A 767 7.98 7.95 -13.71
CA LEU A 767 8.75 6.75 -13.33
C LEU A 767 9.99 6.52 -14.22
N GLU A 768 10.03 7.08 -15.43
CA GLU A 768 11.21 7.04 -16.32
C GLU A 768 12.41 7.82 -15.73
N ARG A 769 12.18 8.76 -14.82
CA ARG A 769 13.20 9.64 -14.23
C ARG A 769 13.46 9.25 -12.77
N PRO A 770 14.70 8.95 -12.35
CA PRO A 770 15.00 8.67 -10.95
C PRO A 770 14.69 9.88 -10.05
N ILE A 771 14.05 9.63 -8.89
CA ILE A 771 13.95 10.63 -7.82
C ILE A 771 15.37 11.01 -7.40
N GLY A 772 15.65 12.31 -7.31
CA GLY A 772 16.89 12.85 -6.77
C GLY A 772 17.78 13.61 -7.76
N GLN A 773 17.62 13.43 -9.08
CA GLN A 773 18.50 14.07 -10.07
C GLN A 773 18.54 15.61 -10.03
N ASN A 774 17.50 16.26 -9.48
CA ASN A 774 17.41 17.72 -9.35
C ASN A 774 17.65 18.23 -7.91
N ILE A 775 17.96 17.36 -6.94
CA ILE A 775 18.15 17.76 -5.53
C ILE A 775 19.43 18.58 -5.33
N ILE A 776 20.44 18.40 -6.19
CA ILE A 776 21.72 19.09 -6.10
C ILE A 776 22.13 19.55 -7.50
N SER A 777 21.72 20.76 -7.90
CA SER A 777 22.01 21.28 -9.26
C SER A 777 22.09 22.82 -9.39
N ASN A 778 22.33 23.54 -8.28
CA ASN A 778 22.57 25.00 -8.33
C ASN A 778 24.01 25.35 -8.78
N ASP A 779 25.02 24.53 -8.48
CA ASP A 779 26.42 24.78 -8.85
C ASP A 779 26.78 24.09 -10.18
N THR A 780 26.14 24.51 -11.28
CA THR A 780 26.28 23.88 -12.61
C THR A 780 27.69 23.92 -13.22
N ASN A 781 28.66 24.56 -12.55
CA ASN A 781 30.06 24.66 -12.95
C ASN A 781 31.06 24.22 -11.85
N GLY A 782 30.61 23.70 -10.69
CA GLY A 782 31.49 23.34 -9.55
C GLY A 782 32.20 24.52 -8.88
N SER A 783 31.77 25.74 -9.21
CA SER A 783 32.41 27.01 -8.84
C SER A 783 32.22 27.39 -7.37
N VAL A 784 31.02 27.19 -6.81
CA VAL A 784 30.72 27.48 -5.40
C VAL A 784 31.41 26.45 -4.52
N SER A 785 31.35 25.18 -4.93
CA SER A 785 31.98 24.05 -4.24
C SER A 785 33.50 24.20 -4.20
N THR A 786 34.11 24.64 -5.30
CA THR A 786 35.54 24.98 -5.37
C THR A 786 35.88 26.15 -4.44
N GLN A 787 35.11 27.25 -4.49
CA GLN A 787 35.36 28.42 -3.65
C GLN A 787 35.25 28.08 -2.14
N GLN A 788 34.31 27.22 -1.76
CA GLN A 788 34.16 26.81 -0.35
C GLN A 788 35.29 25.88 0.10
N ALA A 789 35.73 24.95 -0.76
CA ALA A 789 36.91 24.12 -0.50
C ALA A 789 38.17 24.98 -0.30
N GLU A 790 38.39 26.00 -1.15
CA GLU A 790 39.52 26.92 -1.02
C GLU A 790 39.46 27.74 0.27
N GLN A 791 38.29 28.25 0.67
CA GLN A 791 38.13 28.99 1.93
C GLN A 791 38.45 28.12 3.17
N ILE A 792 37.96 26.88 3.22
CA ILE A 792 38.22 25.96 4.32
C ILE A 792 39.72 25.59 4.36
N LEU A 793 40.34 25.31 3.21
CA LEU A 793 41.78 25.05 3.13
C LEU A 793 42.62 26.26 3.58
N GLN A 794 42.26 27.49 3.21
CA GLN A 794 42.97 28.70 3.67
C GLN A 794 42.89 28.88 5.19
N ARG A 795 41.74 28.57 5.82
CA ARG A 795 41.62 28.52 7.29
C ARG A 795 42.51 27.44 7.89
N LEU A 796 42.52 26.23 7.32
CA LEU A 796 43.36 25.11 7.77
C LEU A 796 44.87 25.39 7.68
N TYR A 797 45.35 26.03 6.61
CA TYR A 797 46.76 26.42 6.48
C TYR A 797 47.17 27.55 7.45
N SER A 798 46.19 28.31 7.96
CA SER A 798 46.41 29.41 8.92
C SER A 798 46.35 28.95 10.38
N ALA A 799 45.67 27.83 10.65
CA ALA A 799 45.53 27.23 11.97
C ALA A 799 46.82 26.53 12.45
N LYS A 800 47.10 26.60 13.75
CA LYS A 800 48.27 25.95 14.39
C LYS A 800 47.90 24.65 15.07
N ARG A 801 46.65 24.52 15.52
CA ARG A 801 46.07 23.35 16.17
C ARG A 801 44.69 23.02 15.57
N PRO A 802 44.60 22.74 14.24
CA PRO A 802 43.35 22.30 13.63
C PRO A 802 42.95 20.90 14.13
N LEU A 803 41.67 20.68 14.35
CA LEU A 803 41.06 19.37 14.64
C LEU A 803 39.91 19.07 13.68
N ILE A 804 39.51 17.80 13.60
CA ILE A 804 38.27 17.36 12.97
C ILE A 804 37.45 16.56 14.01
N LEU A 805 36.18 16.92 14.17
CA LEU A 805 35.20 16.19 14.99
C LEU A 805 34.06 15.68 14.09
N VAL A 806 33.74 14.40 14.18
CA VAL A 806 32.80 13.72 13.27
C VAL A 806 31.66 13.02 14.02
N ASP A 807 30.46 13.17 13.50
CA ASP A 807 29.23 12.51 13.95
C ASP A 807 28.29 12.27 12.75
N ARG A 808 27.07 11.79 13.01
CA ARG A 808 26.10 11.32 12.01
C ARG A 808 24.94 12.28 11.71
N GLY A 809 24.75 13.29 12.55
CA GLY A 809 23.68 14.27 12.41
C GLY A 809 23.78 15.04 11.10
N ASP A 810 22.68 15.68 10.72
CA ASP A 810 22.51 16.28 9.39
C ASP A 810 22.66 15.32 8.20
N GLY A 811 22.69 14.01 8.43
CA GLY A 811 22.80 13.01 7.37
C GLY A 811 24.20 12.86 6.78
N THR A 812 25.24 13.32 7.48
CA THR A 812 26.65 13.20 7.10
C THR A 812 27.12 11.76 6.86
N GLU A 813 26.37 10.74 7.30
CA GLU A 813 26.58 9.32 6.94
C GLU A 813 26.77 9.13 5.41
N LEU A 814 26.05 9.90 4.58
CA LEU A 814 26.20 9.86 3.11
C LEU A 814 27.60 10.26 2.62
N LEU A 815 28.32 11.05 3.41
CA LEU A 815 29.64 11.62 3.10
C LEU A 815 30.77 10.83 3.75
N ARG A 816 30.48 9.71 4.43
CA ARG A 816 31.46 8.91 5.19
C ARG A 816 32.71 8.58 4.37
N HIS A 817 32.57 8.25 3.08
CA HIS A 817 33.74 8.00 2.21
C HIS A 817 34.61 9.24 2.04
N GLN A 818 34.01 10.36 1.63
CA GLN A 818 34.68 11.63 1.36
C GLN A 818 35.35 12.19 2.63
N ILE A 819 34.69 12.06 3.79
CA ILE A 819 35.26 12.43 5.09
C ILE A 819 36.53 11.61 5.37
N ASN A 820 36.49 10.28 5.20
CA ASN A 820 37.67 9.43 5.42
C ASN A 820 38.81 9.72 4.45
N GLU A 821 38.51 9.97 3.18
CA GLU A 821 39.49 10.35 2.18
C GLU A 821 40.17 11.68 2.54
N PHE A 822 39.40 12.69 2.95
CA PHE A 822 39.95 13.96 3.42
C PHE A 822 40.75 13.82 4.73
N VAL A 823 40.29 13.02 5.69
CA VAL A 823 41.03 12.71 6.94
C VAL A 823 42.38 12.06 6.62
N GLN A 824 42.44 11.10 5.71
CA GLN A 824 43.67 10.43 5.29
C GLN A 824 44.62 11.37 4.50
N LYS A 825 44.08 12.16 3.57
CA LYS A 825 44.85 13.09 2.73
C LYS A 825 45.22 14.41 3.41
N SER A 826 44.58 14.79 4.50
CA SER A 826 45.02 15.92 5.34
C SER A 826 46.02 15.47 6.43
N GLY A 827 45.75 14.36 7.11
CA GLY A 827 46.51 13.93 8.28
C GLY A 827 46.20 14.75 9.55
N ILE A 828 45.13 15.56 9.54
CA ILE A 828 44.72 16.37 10.70
C ILE A 828 44.21 15.45 11.83
N PRO A 829 44.53 15.71 13.11
CA PRO A 829 44.03 14.89 14.20
C PRO A 829 42.50 14.90 14.26
N THR A 830 41.90 13.71 14.26
CA THR A 830 40.47 13.48 14.07
C THR A 830 39.88 12.65 15.20
N VAL A 831 38.68 13.00 15.62
CA VAL A 831 37.90 12.35 16.68
C VAL A 831 36.43 12.24 16.28
N SER A 832 35.65 11.44 16.99
CA SER A 832 34.19 11.37 16.83
C SER A 832 33.42 11.63 18.13
N LEU A 833 32.13 11.97 18.04
CA LEU A 833 31.22 11.85 19.19
C LEU A 833 30.71 10.39 19.33
N PRO A 834 30.13 9.97 20.48
CA PRO A 834 29.65 8.60 20.69
C PRO A 834 28.76 8.00 19.58
N SER A 835 27.80 8.72 19.01
CA SER A 835 27.02 8.24 17.86
C SER A 835 27.86 8.19 16.58
N GLY A 836 28.91 9.01 16.47
CA GLY A 836 29.87 9.07 15.37
C GLY A 836 30.93 7.96 15.37
N ALA A 837 30.96 7.04 16.34
CA ALA A 837 32.09 6.14 16.60
C ALA A 837 32.59 5.29 15.41
N SER A 838 31.77 5.04 14.37
CA SER A 838 32.19 4.34 13.14
C SER A 838 32.24 5.21 11.88
N MET A 839 32.11 6.54 11.99
CA MET A 839 32.17 7.46 10.85
C MET A 839 33.57 7.56 10.26
N VAL A 840 34.60 7.45 11.10
CA VAL A 840 36.01 7.40 10.67
C VAL A 840 36.50 5.95 10.72
N ASP A 841 37.42 5.59 9.83
CA ASP A 841 38.05 4.27 9.82
C ASP A 841 39.10 4.17 10.94
N ASN A 842 38.89 3.22 11.85
CA ASN A 842 39.73 3.00 13.03
C ASN A 842 41.20 2.68 12.68
N SER A 843 41.52 2.28 11.45
CA SER A 843 42.91 2.05 11.00
C SER A 843 43.68 3.33 10.68
N LEU A 844 43.03 4.49 10.54
CA LEU A 844 43.69 5.75 10.18
C LEU A 844 44.55 6.28 11.35
N PRO A 845 45.86 6.54 11.14
CA PRO A 845 46.80 6.85 12.23
C PRO A 845 46.56 8.22 12.88
N ASN A 846 45.83 9.12 12.20
CA ASN A 846 45.41 10.41 12.72
C ASN A 846 43.98 10.41 13.29
N TYR A 847 43.33 9.25 13.42
CA TYR A 847 42.10 9.09 14.20
C TYR A 847 42.44 8.60 15.62
N PHE A 848 41.87 9.28 16.62
CA PHE A 848 42.16 9.07 18.05
C PHE A 848 40.99 8.49 18.86
N GLY A 849 39.90 8.06 18.19
CA GLY A 849 38.77 7.40 18.82
C GLY A 849 37.60 8.33 19.14
N VAL A 850 36.73 7.88 20.05
CA VAL A 850 35.57 8.63 20.54
C VAL A 850 36.02 9.67 21.56
N TYR A 851 35.65 10.93 21.32
CA TYR A 851 35.80 12.00 22.27
C TYR A 851 34.65 11.96 23.28
N SER A 852 34.98 11.57 24.51
CA SER A 852 34.07 11.63 25.67
C SER A 852 34.82 12.12 26.92
N GLY A 853 35.77 13.03 26.71
CA GLY A 853 36.61 13.62 27.77
C GLY A 853 37.21 12.59 28.72
N PRO A 854 37.17 12.82 30.05
CA PRO A 854 37.75 11.90 31.04
C PRO A 854 37.19 10.48 31.06
N ILE A 855 36.03 10.22 30.44
CA ILE A 855 35.38 8.90 30.48
C ILE A 855 35.58 8.04 29.22
N GLY A 856 36.19 8.59 28.16
CA GLY A 856 36.48 7.83 26.94
C GLY A 856 37.67 6.87 27.07
N ALA A 857 38.01 6.15 26.00
CA ALA A 857 39.27 5.40 25.93
C ALA A 857 40.50 6.33 26.11
N VAL A 858 40.43 7.56 25.60
CA VAL A 858 41.48 8.60 25.66
C VAL A 858 40.85 9.95 26.03
N ASP A 859 41.43 10.69 26.98
CA ASP A 859 40.99 12.06 27.29
C ASP A 859 41.71 13.12 26.43
N LEU A 860 40.97 13.66 25.46
CA LEU A 860 41.44 14.69 24.54
C LEU A 860 40.95 16.09 24.91
N THR A 861 40.43 16.29 26.13
CA THR A 861 39.84 17.57 26.57
C THR A 861 40.83 18.73 26.52
N SER A 862 42.10 18.49 26.84
CA SER A 862 43.15 19.51 26.72
C SER A 862 43.46 19.87 25.26
N ALA A 863 43.43 18.88 24.35
CA ALA A 863 43.62 19.13 22.92
C ALA A 863 42.46 19.96 22.35
N MET A 864 41.21 19.53 22.60
CA MET A 864 40.00 20.22 22.11
C MET A 864 39.91 21.67 22.63
N LYS A 865 40.14 21.90 23.93
CA LYS A 865 40.17 23.25 24.52
C LYS A 865 41.36 24.12 24.07
N SER A 866 42.30 23.56 23.32
CA SER A 866 43.42 24.29 22.74
C SER A 866 43.28 24.54 21.23
N ALA A 867 42.36 23.88 20.56
CA ALA A 867 42.21 23.99 19.12
C ALA A 867 41.93 25.44 18.70
N ASP A 868 42.57 25.91 17.62
CA ASP A 868 42.31 27.22 17.01
C ASP A 868 41.47 27.12 15.73
N LEU A 869 41.10 25.90 15.33
CA LEU A 869 40.13 25.59 14.30
C LEU A 869 39.60 24.15 14.50
N VAL A 870 38.28 23.93 14.43
CA VAL A 870 37.68 22.59 14.48
C VAL A 870 36.66 22.44 13.35
N LEU A 871 36.88 21.49 12.45
CA LEU A 871 35.85 21.12 11.45
C LEU A 871 34.84 20.17 12.11
N ILE A 872 33.56 20.54 12.07
CA ILE A 872 32.45 19.88 12.77
C ILE A 872 31.55 19.22 11.73
N PHE A 873 31.67 17.91 11.55
CA PHE A 873 30.83 17.13 10.64
C PHE A 873 29.64 16.53 11.40
N GLY A 874 28.45 17.10 11.21
CA GLY A 874 27.18 16.51 11.68
C GLY A 874 26.99 16.38 13.20
N CYS A 875 27.79 17.07 14.03
CA CYS A 875 27.81 16.85 15.47
C CYS A 875 26.53 17.27 16.20
N GLN A 876 25.86 16.29 16.82
CA GLN A 876 24.72 16.54 17.70
C GLN A 876 25.22 16.78 19.13
N PHE A 877 25.43 18.05 19.48
CA PHE A 877 25.89 18.49 20.80
C PHE A 877 24.80 18.37 21.90
N SER A 878 24.25 17.18 22.09
CA SER A 878 23.41 16.78 23.23
C SER A 878 24.23 16.73 24.53
N ASP A 879 23.57 16.90 25.66
CA ASP A 879 24.08 16.65 27.01
C ASP A 879 24.69 15.26 27.17
N THR A 880 24.01 14.20 26.72
CA THR A 880 24.44 12.80 26.86
C THR A 880 25.77 12.52 26.16
N GLN A 881 25.96 13.04 24.93
CA GLN A 881 27.20 12.91 24.17
C GLN A 881 28.33 13.84 24.68
N THR A 882 28.02 14.92 25.40
CA THR A 882 28.98 15.99 25.72
C THR A 882 29.17 16.23 27.23
N LEU A 883 28.81 15.25 28.05
CA LEU A 883 28.91 15.26 29.51
C LEU A 883 28.23 16.49 30.15
N GLY A 884 26.97 16.75 29.77
CA GLY A 884 26.26 17.96 30.17
C GLY A 884 26.91 19.23 29.62
N TRP A 885 27.36 19.18 28.36
CA TRP A 885 28.07 20.24 27.63
C TRP A 885 29.45 20.64 28.20
N ALA A 886 30.00 19.90 29.17
CA ALA A 886 31.29 20.20 29.81
C ALA A 886 32.52 20.03 28.89
N ILE A 887 32.36 19.34 27.75
CA ILE A 887 33.43 19.05 26.77
C ILE A 887 33.23 19.69 25.39
N LEU A 888 32.41 20.74 25.28
CA LEU A 888 32.28 21.48 24.01
C LEU A 888 33.57 22.27 23.66
N PRO A 889 33.93 22.39 22.37
CA PRO A 889 34.83 23.44 21.88
C PRO A 889 34.16 24.83 21.96
N GLU A 890 34.95 25.90 21.80
CA GLU A 890 34.41 27.27 21.68
C GLU A 890 33.86 27.50 20.26
N ARG A 891 32.77 28.29 20.12
CA ARG A 891 31.99 28.36 18.86
C ARG A 891 32.71 29.13 17.73
N ASP A 892 33.59 30.05 18.08
CA ASP A 892 34.35 30.87 17.14
C ASP A 892 35.43 30.08 16.38
N VAL A 893 35.99 29.02 17.00
CA VAL A 893 36.92 28.10 16.33
C VAL A 893 36.23 27.03 15.48
N MET A 894 34.90 26.86 15.56
CA MET A 894 34.17 25.84 14.79
C MET A 894 33.99 26.21 13.30
N VAL A 895 33.83 25.17 12.47
CA VAL A 895 33.23 25.23 11.13
C VAL A 895 32.21 24.09 11.01
N PHE A 896 30.93 24.42 10.94
CA PHE A 896 29.89 23.40 10.75
C PHE A 896 29.80 22.96 9.29
N ILE A 897 29.75 21.64 9.07
CA ILE A 897 29.63 21.01 7.76
C ILE A 897 28.54 19.93 7.85
N GLY A 898 27.44 20.15 7.12
CA GLY A 898 26.29 19.26 7.04
C GLY A 898 26.39 18.26 5.89
N SER A 899 25.26 17.69 5.46
CA SER A 899 25.19 16.88 4.22
C SER A 899 25.02 17.71 2.96
N ASN A 900 24.42 18.90 3.07
CA ASN A 900 24.06 19.80 1.97
C ASN A 900 24.45 21.28 2.19
N HIS A 901 25.22 21.59 3.25
CA HIS A 901 25.59 22.96 3.59
C HIS A 901 26.94 23.06 4.34
N VAL A 902 27.52 24.26 4.37
CA VAL A 902 28.64 24.65 5.24
C VAL A 902 28.26 25.95 5.95
N GLU A 903 28.30 25.94 7.29
CA GLU A 903 27.69 26.98 8.13
C GLU A 903 26.22 27.24 7.71
N ASP A 904 25.87 28.42 7.21
CA ASP A 904 24.52 28.76 6.73
C ASP A 904 24.36 28.66 5.18
N GLU A 905 25.40 28.22 4.44
CA GLU A 905 25.44 28.24 2.96
C GLU A 905 25.22 26.85 2.34
N GLU A 906 24.16 26.70 1.51
CA GLU A 906 23.80 25.47 0.79
C GLU A 906 24.78 25.16 -0.37
N VAL A 907 25.36 23.95 -0.38
CA VAL A 907 26.40 23.52 -1.34
C VAL A 907 26.47 21.98 -1.45
N ASP A 908 26.97 21.44 -2.57
CA ASP A 908 27.30 20.00 -2.62
C ASP A 908 28.57 19.74 -1.77
N VAL A 909 28.36 19.41 -0.50
CA VAL A 909 29.44 19.07 0.44
C VAL A 909 30.22 17.84 -0.02
N GLY A 910 29.61 16.94 -0.80
CA GLY A 910 30.30 15.82 -1.44
C GLY A 910 31.33 16.30 -2.47
N CYS A 911 31.00 17.30 -3.27
CA CYS A 911 31.97 17.98 -4.13
C CYS A 911 33.00 18.77 -3.30
N VAL A 912 32.58 19.60 -2.33
CA VAL A 912 33.51 20.36 -1.47
C VAL A 912 34.58 19.45 -0.84
N LEU A 913 34.19 18.28 -0.33
CA LEU A 913 35.13 17.34 0.28
C LEU A 913 36.06 16.66 -0.73
N VAL A 914 35.61 16.34 -1.95
CA VAL A 914 36.48 15.85 -3.02
C VAL A 914 37.50 16.93 -3.41
N GLU A 915 37.03 18.15 -3.64
CA GLU A 915 37.87 19.32 -3.98
C GLU A 915 38.88 19.65 -2.86
N MET A 916 38.48 19.53 -1.58
CA MET A 916 39.39 19.63 -0.43
C MET A 916 40.40 18.48 -0.40
N ALA A 917 39.97 17.24 -0.67
CA ALA A 917 40.82 16.06 -0.69
C ALA A 917 41.81 16.07 -1.87
N GLU A 918 41.50 16.71 -2.99
CA GLU A 918 42.44 16.86 -4.12
C GLU A 918 43.41 18.04 -3.95
N ARG A 919 42.98 19.15 -3.34
CA ARG A 919 43.83 20.36 -3.18
C ARG A 919 44.59 20.48 -1.85
N VAL A 920 44.33 19.61 -0.87
CA VAL A 920 45.03 19.68 0.44
C VAL A 920 46.55 19.48 0.28
N ASP A 921 47.31 20.38 0.92
CA ASP A 921 48.78 20.39 0.87
C ASP A 921 49.32 20.13 2.26
N LYS A 922 49.85 18.91 2.48
CA LYS A 922 50.36 18.46 3.78
C LYS A 922 51.57 19.25 4.29
N ASP A 923 52.31 19.94 3.42
CA ASP A 923 53.49 20.71 3.81
C ASP A 923 53.15 22.17 4.16
N LYS A 924 51.92 22.63 3.85
CA LYS A 924 51.35 23.89 4.39
C LYS A 924 50.64 23.71 5.74
N LEU A 925 50.22 22.50 6.10
CA LEU A 925 49.54 22.21 7.37
C LEU A 925 50.53 22.18 8.54
N GLN A 926 50.16 22.80 9.67
CA GLN A 926 50.96 22.76 10.89
C GLN A 926 50.89 21.37 11.55
N LYS A 927 52.06 20.74 11.74
CA LYS A 927 52.19 19.41 12.37
C LYS A 927 52.11 19.56 13.89
N GLN A 928 51.08 18.98 14.48
CA GLN A 928 50.90 18.90 15.93
C GLN A 928 51.65 17.70 16.51
N ASP A 929 52.18 17.86 17.73
CA ASP A 929 52.71 16.73 18.51
C ASP A 929 51.57 16.04 19.25
N THR A 930 51.16 14.88 18.75
CA THR A 930 50.12 14.03 19.33
C THR A 930 50.71 12.86 20.14
N THR A 931 52.03 12.80 20.35
CA THR A 931 52.67 11.63 21.01
C THR A 931 52.22 11.44 22.46
N SER A 932 51.85 12.53 23.12
CA SER A 932 51.33 12.54 24.50
C SER A 932 49.85 12.16 24.61
N TRP A 933 49.13 12.01 23.49
CA TRP A 933 47.68 11.77 23.50
C TRP A 933 47.34 10.28 23.73
N GLY A 934 48.26 9.36 23.41
CA GLY A 934 48.01 7.92 23.51
C GLY A 934 47.19 7.35 22.34
N ASP A 935 46.84 6.07 22.43
CA ASP A 935 46.15 5.34 21.36
C ASP A 935 44.97 4.51 21.90
N PHE A 936 43.75 4.85 21.47
CA PHE A 936 42.52 4.14 21.83
C PHE A 936 42.47 2.67 21.38
N ARG A 937 43.39 2.24 20.53
CA ARG A 937 43.56 0.84 20.11
C ARG A 937 44.32 0.01 21.14
N SER A 938 45.02 0.65 22.08
CA SER A 938 45.87 0.02 23.09
C SER A 938 45.17 -0.22 24.44
N GLN A 939 43.85 -0.46 24.42
CA GLN A 939 43.03 -0.56 25.63
C GLN A 939 43.54 -1.66 26.56
N PRO A 940 43.84 -1.35 27.83
CA PRO A 940 44.33 -2.34 28.78
C PRO A 940 43.18 -3.28 29.16
N SER A 941 43.36 -4.58 28.91
CA SER A 941 42.47 -5.63 29.44
C SER A 941 43.18 -6.42 30.54
N GLN A 942 42.46 -6.69 31.61
CA GLN A 942 42.94 -7.50 32.73
C GLN A 942 43.00 -9.00 32.38
N SER A 943 43.68 -9.78 33.23
CA SER A 943 43.68 -11.24 33.12
C SER A 943 42.42 -11.81 33.77
N LEU A 944 41.46 -12.24 32.94
CA LEU A 944 40.19 -12.81 33.38
C LEU A 944 40.39 -14.16 34.09
N VAL A 945 39.71 -14.37 35.22
CA VAL A 945 39.56 -15.71 35.82
C VAL A 945 38.33 -16.39 35.17
N PRO A 946 38.42 -17.63 34.65
CA PRO A 946 37.33 -18.24 33.89
C PRO A 946 35.99 -18.34 34.62
N GLU A 947 36.02 -18.55 35.94
CA GLU A 947 34.86 -18.76 36.80
C GLU A 947 34.29 -17.46 37.42
N GLU A 948 34.95 -16.31 37.25
CA GLU A 948 34.46 -15.03 37.76
C GLU A 948 33.23 -14.53 37.00
N LEU A 949 32.40 -13.72 37.68
CA LEU A 949 31.24 -13.05 37.10
C LEU A 949 31.68 -12.07 36.01
N ILE A 950 30.92 -12.02 34.92
CA ILE A 950 31.12 -11.03 33.86
C ILE A 950 30.86 -9.61 34.42
N ASN A 951 31.73 -8.66 34.08
CA ASN A 951 31.56 -7.23 34.38
C ASN A 951 31.58 -6.40 33.09
N GLN A 952 31.01 -5.20 33.12
CA GLN A 952 30.89 -4.36 31.93
C GLN A 952 32.22 -3.90 31.34
N ASP A 953 33.18 -3.42 32.14
CA ASP A 953 34.44 -2.86 31.61
C ASP A 953 35.22 -3.86 30.74
N GLU A 954 35.39 -5.12 31.18
CA GLU A 954 36.05 -6.14 30.36
C GLU A 954 35.14 -6.76 29.29
N PHE A 955 33.81 -6.70 29.44
CA PHE A 955 32.87 -7.33 28.50
C PHE A 955 32.97 -6.73 27.10
N TYR A 956 32.95 -5.39 26.99
CA TYR A 956 33.09 -4.72 25.70
C TYR A 956 34.50 -4.90 25.14
N ILE A 957 35.54 -4.93 25.97
CA ILE A 957 36.91 -5.19 25.51
C ILE A 957 37.04 -6.60 24.91
N HIS A 958 36.42 -7.61 25.52
CA HIS A 958 36.48 -9.00 25.05
C HIS A 958 35.52 -9.33 23.90
N LEU A 959 34.34 -8.72 23.86
CA LEU A 959 33.45 -8.78 22.69
C LEU A 959 34.08 -8.03 21.49
N GLY A 960 34.73 -6.89 21.72
CA GLY A 960 35.40 -6.10 20.68
C GLY A 960 36.49 -6.86 19.95
N LYS A 961 37.33 -7.61 20.69
CA LYS A 961 38.31 -8.56 20.16
C LYS A 961 37.69 -9.68 19.29
N SER A 962 36.37 -9.87 19.36
CA SER A 962 35.62 -10.93 18.67
C SER A 962 34.75 -10.40 17.50
N LEU A 963 34.89 -9.12 17.13
CA LEU A 963 34.25 -8.52 15.96
C LEU A 963 34.96 -8.91 14.65
N GLN A 964 34.22 -8.93 13.55
CA GLN A 964 34.69 -9.30 12.21
C GLN A 964 34.49 -8.16 11.21
N GLN A 965 35.16 -8.25 10.06
CA GLN A 965 35.03 -7.27 8.98
C GLN A 965 33.58 -7.20 8.45
N ASN A 966 33.07 -5.98 8.21
CA ASN A 966 31.71 -5.70 7.76
C ASN A 966 30.60 -6.02 8.79
N ASP A 967 30.94 -6.28 10.05
CA ASP A 967 29.95 -6.41 11.12
C ASP A 967 29.16 -5.10 11.30
N THR A 968 27.94 -5.21 11.81
CA THR A 968 27.13 -4.06 12.20
C THR A 968 26.62 -4.26 13.62
N VAL A 969 27.16 -3.46 14.54
CA VAL A 969 26.87 -3.50 15.97
C VAL A 969 25.86 -2.41 16.31
N LEU A 970 24.74 -2.75 16.93
CA LEU A 970 23.76 -1.82 17.46
C LEU A 970 23.91 -1.74 18.98
N LEU A 971 24.00 -0.52 19.51
CA LEU A 971 24.07 -0.24 20.94
C LEU A 971 22.76 0.40 21.38
N ALA A 972 22.03 -0.25 22.29
CA ALA A 972 20.93 0.39 22.98
C ALA A 972 21.42 1.51 23.90
N ASN A 973 20.47 2.37 24.28
CA ASN A 973 20.68 3.46 25.21
C ASN A 973 20.96 2.91 26.63
N ALA A 974 21.29 3.78 27.58
CA ALA A 974 21.81 3.41 28.91
C ALA A 974 23.23 2.77 28.84
N THR A 975 23.46 1.59 29.43
CA THR A 975 24.84 1.06 29.58
C THR A 975 25.50 0.49 28.30
N PRO A 976 24.77 -0.10 27.32
CA PRO A 976 25.39 -0.60 26.09
C PRO A 976 26.08 0.48 25.24
N ILE A 977 25.50 1.68 25.14
CA ILE A 977 26.18 2.82 24.48
C ILE A 977 27.39 3.33 25.27
N ILE A 978 27.35 3.30 26.61
CA ILE A 978 28.50 3.72 27.45
C ILE A 978 29.72 2.84 27.20
N GLY A 979 29.56 1.52 27.26
CA GLY A 979 30.69 0.60 27.11
C GLY A 979 31.05 0.27 25.66
N GLY A 980 30.06 0.22 24.77
CA GLY A 980 30.26 -0.17 23.37
C GLY A 980 30.79 0.95 22.45
N ARG A 981 30.64 2.23 22.80
CA ARG A 981 31.10 3.35 21.93
C ARG A 981 32.60 3.26 21.60
N ASP A 982 33.41 2.79 22.55
CA ASP A 982 34.87 2.73 22.47
C ASP A 982 35.36 1.45 21.74
N PHE A 983 34.48 0.70 21.05
CA PHE A 983 34.86 -0.51 20.28
C PHE A 983 35.91 -0.24 19.20
N ILE A 984 36.96 -1.06 19.19
CA ILE A 984 37.95 -1.12 18.09
C ILE A 984 37.37 -1.91 16.92
N LEU A 985 36.47 -1.28 16.16
CA LEU A 985 35.80 -1.86 14.99
C LEU A 985 36.81 -2.28 13.89
N PRO A 986 36.69 -3.49 13.31
CA PRO A 986 37.44 -3.89 12.12
C PRO A 986 37.06 -3.08 10.86
N PRO A 987 37.87 -3.12 9.78
CA PRO A 987 37.58 -2.41 8.52
C PRO A 987 36.18 -2.66 7.98
N SER A 988 35.60 -1.67 7.30
CA SER A 988 34.24 -1.70 6.74
C SER A 988 33.11 -2.01 7.74
N SER A 989 33.36 -2.10 9.04
CA SER A 989 32.34 -2.40 10.06
C SER A 989 31.65 -1.13 10.53
N HIS A 990 30.46 -1.28 11.12
CA HIS A 990 29.61 -0.17 11.53
C HIS A 990 29.15 -0.33 12.98
N LEU A 991 29.02 0.79 13.67
CA LEU A 991 28.41 0.90 14.99
C LEU A 991 27.22 1.84 14.85
N ILE A 992 26.06 1.45 15.35
CA ILE A 992 24.82 2.23 15.36
C ILE A 992 24.44 2.48 16.81
N ALA A 993 24.28 3.75 17.17
CA ALA A 993 23.84 4.20 18.49
C ALA A 993 22.94 5.44 18.30
N SER A 994 22.11 5.76 19.30
CA SER A 994 21.35 7.02 19.31
C SER A 994 22.27 8.17 19.74
N GLY A 995 22.25 9.27 18.98
CA GLY A 995 22.98 10.50 19.31
C GLY A 995 22.10 11.55 19.99
N MET A 996 20.77 11.44 19.87
CA MET A 996 19.84 12.50 20.28
C MET A 996 18.51 11.98 20.87
N TRP A 997 17.93 10.89 20.33
CA TRP A 997 16.56 10.51 20.73
C TRP A 997 16.47 9.68 22.02
N PHE A 998 17.45 8.80 22.28
CA PHE A 998 17.63 8.04 23.53
C PHE A 998 16.45 7.17 24.03
N SER A 999 15.34 7.01 23.29
CA SER A 999 14.24 6.12 23.66
C SER A 999 14.69 4.66 23.77
N ILE A 1000 14.55 4.06 24.96
CA ILE A 1000 14.73 2.62 25.19
C ILE A 1000 13.75 1.78 24.32
N GLY A 1001 14.11 0.53 24.04
CA GLY A 1001 13.39 -0.36 23.12
C GLY A 1001 13.63 -0.12 21.62
N HIS A 1002 14.27 0.99 21.23
CA HIS A 1002 14.53 1.31 19.81
C HIS A 1002 15.32 0.23 19.05
N MET A 1003 16.37 -0.32 19.67
CA MET A 1003 17.39 -1.05 18.91
C MET A 1003 17.02 -2.49 18.52
N LEU A 1004 16.07 -3.15 19.20
CA LEU A 1004 15.62 -4.50 18.82
C LEU A 1004 14.86 -4.50 17.48
N PRO A 1005 13.82 -3.66 17.26
CA PRO A 1005 13.23 -3.50 15.94
C PRO A 1005 14.21 -2.88 14.92
N ALA A 1006 15.10 -1.96 15.34
CA ALA A 1006 16.11 -1.42 14.41
C ALA A 1006 17.05 -2.51 13.88
N ALA A 1007 17.45 -3.49 14.71
CA ALA A 1007 18.27 -4.63 14.28
C ALA A 1007 17.58 -5.49 13.21
N LEU A 1008 16.25 -5.69 13.32
CA LEU A 1008 15.44 -6.34 12.27
C LEU A 1008 15.53 -5.57 10.94
N GLY A 1009 15.39 -4.25 10.97
CA GLY A 1009 15.51 -3.38 9.79
C GLY A 1009 16.91 -3.41 9.16
N VAL A 1010 17.95 -3.24 9.99
CA VAL A 1010 19.36 -3.27 9.58
C VAL A 1010 19.73 -4.60 8.91
N ALA A 1011 19.40 -5.72 9.54
CA ALA A 1011 19.71 -7.05 9.03
C ALA A 1011 18.97 -7.35 7.72
N GLN A 1012 17.70 -6.94 7.60
CA GLN A 1012 16.96 -7.07 6.34
C GLN A 1012 17.56 -6.20 5.23
N ALA A 1013 17.95 -4.95 5.50
CA ALA A 1013 18.67 -4.11 4.54
C ALA A 1013 19.97 -4.78 4.04
N LYS A 1014 20.86 -5.19 4.97
CA LYS A 1014 22.11 -5.91 4.63
C LYS A 1014 21.87 -7.14 3.75
N ALA A 1015 20.84 -7.94 4.06
CA ALA A 1015 20.48 -9.12 3.28
C ALA A 1015 20.00 -8.79 1.85
N ASN A 1016 19.24 -7.71 1.66
CA ASN A 1016 18.80 -7.26 0.33
C ASN A 1016 19.95 -6.76 -0.56
N GLU A 1017 20.99 -6.22 0.08
CA GLU A 1017 22.18 -5.67 -0.57
C GLU A 1017 23.26 -6.73 -0.85
N GLY A 1018 23.08 -7.96 -0.34
CA GLY A 1018 24.09 -9.02 -0.42
C GLY A 1018 25.31 -8.77 0.47
N SER A 1019 25.21 -7.91 1.48
CA SER A 1019 26.31 -7.60 2.40
C SER A 1019 26.71 -8.84 3.21
N SER A 1020 28.01 -9.13 3.22
CA SER A 1020 28.62 -9.98 4.25
C SER A 1020 28.72 -9.23 5.59
N GLY A 1021 29.15 -9.93 6.64
CA GLY A 1021 29.28 -9.41 8.00
C GLY A 1021 27.98 -9.44 8.79
N ARG A 1022 28.09 -9.60 10.12
CA ARG A 1022 26.99 -9.98 11.01
C ARG A 1022 26.13 -8.78 11.40
N THR A 1023 25.00 -9.03 12.06
CA THR A 1023 24.23 -8.00 12.78
C THR A 1023 24.21 -8.38 14.25
N ILE A 1024 24.78 -7.53 15.11
CA ILE A 1024 24.98 -7.78 16.54
C ILE A 1024 24.24 -6.67 17.30
N LEU A 1025 23.38 -7.01 18.24
CA LEU A 1025 22.66 -6.08 19.10
C LEU A 1025 23.12 -6.25 20.55
N LEU A 1026 23.46 -5.14 21.21
CA LEU A 1026 23.66 -5.06 22.66
C LEU A 1026 22.51 -4.23 23.25
N ASP A 1027 21.62 -4.89 23.99
CA ASP A 1027 20.40 -4.28 24.55
C ASP A 1027 20.38 -4.42 26.07
N GLY A 1028 19.83 -3.42 26.78
CA GLY A 1028 19.62 -3.49 28.23
C GLY A 1028 18.39 -4.34 28.56
N ASP A 1029 18.38 -5.06 29.67
CA ASP A 1029 17.28 -5.98 30.00
C ASP A 1029 15.92 -5.27 30.14
N GLY A 1030 15.87 -4.13 30.84
CA GLY A 1030 14.70 -3.25 30.92
C GLY A 1030 14.36 -2.48 29.63
N SER A 1031 15.30 -2.35 28.69
CA SER A 1031 15.06 -1.78 27.35
C SER A 1031 14.40 -2.82 26.45
N PHE A 1032 14.91 -4.05 26.45
CA PHE A 1032 14.39 -5.18 25.71
C PHE A 1032 12.90 -5.44 26.02
N GLN A 1033 12.48 -5.30 27.29
CA GLN A 1033 11.07 -5.50 27.71
C GLN A 1033 10.06 -4.61 26.98
N MET A 1034 10.45 -3.42 26.49
CA MET A 1034 9.55 -2.51 25.78
C MET A 1034 9.12 -3.05 24.40
N THR A 1035 9.98 -3.82 23.75
CA THR A 1035 9.83 -4.19 22.33
C THR A 1035 10.04 -5.67 22.03
N ALA A 1036 10.31 -6.51 23.04
CA ALA A 1036 10.65 -7.93 22.97
C ALA A 1036 9.81 -8.76 21.98
N GLN A 1037 8.53 -8.42 21.81
CA GLN A 1037 7.63 -9.02 20.83
C GLN A 1037 8.18 -9.03 19.39
N GLU A 1038 9.02 -8.07 18.99
CA GLU A 1038 9.59 -8.01 17.63
C GLU A 1038 10.58 -9.15 17.34
N LEU A 1039 11.04 -9.86 18.37
CA LEU A 1039 11.73 -11.14 18.23
C LEU A 1039 10.88 -12.17 17.47
N SER A 1040 9.55 -12.10 17.61
CA SER A 1040 8.61 -12.89 16.80
C SER A 1040 8.71 -12.55 15.31
N THR A 1041 8.90 -11.28 14.95
CA THR A 1041 9.04 -10.84 13.55
C THR A 1041 10.39 -11.26 12.97
N ILE A 1042 11.47 -11.18 13.77
CA ILE A 1042 12.82 -11.69 13.42
C ILE A 1042 12.74 -13.20 13.10
N ILE A 1043 12.15 -13.99 13.99
CA ILE A 1043 11.97 -15.44 13.85
C ILE A 1043 11.08 -15.78 12.65
N HIS A 1044 9.91 -15.13 12.52
CA HIS A 1044 8.97 -15.36 11.43
C HIS A 1044 9.58 -15.07 10.05
N ASN A 1045 10.38 -14.00 9.94
CA ASN A 1045 11.05 -13.63 8.71
C ASN A 1045 12.41 -14.33 8.51
N ARG A 1046 12.85 -15.17 9.46
CA ARG A 1046 14.14 -15.88 9.46
C ARG A 1046 15.34 -14.94 9.26
N VAL A 1047 15.39 -13.87 10.04
CA VAL A 1047 16.42 -12.82 9.89
C VAL A 1047 17.65 -13.15 10.75
N ASP A 1048 18.84 -13.10 10.17
CA ASP A 1048 20.10 -13.41 10.87
C ASP A 1048 20.50 -12.27 11.83
N VAL A 1049 20.44 -12.52 13.15
CA VAL A 1049 20.73 -11.53 14.21
C VAL A 1049 21.36 -12.22 15.43
N ILE A 1050 22.42 -11.62 15.97
CA ILE A 1050 23.00 -11.94 17.28
C ILE A 1050 22.54 -10.87 18.27
N ILE A 1051 22.09 -11.27 19.46
CA ILE A 1051 21.58 -10.38 20.52
C ILE A 1051 22.25 -10.76 21.84
N PHE A 1052 22.90 -9.80 22.49
CA PHE A 1052 23.29 -9.89 23.90
C PHE A 1052 22.38 -8.97 24.71
N ILE A 1053 21.75 -9.51 25.75
CA ILE A 1053 20.95 -8.77 26.71
C ILE A 1053 21.81 -8.58 27.95
N ILE A 1054 22.11 -7.33 28.28
CA ILE A 1054 22.88 -6.92 29.46
C ILE A 1054 21.92 -6.99 30.65
N ASN A 1055 22.04 -8.05 31.46
CA ASN A 1055 21.14 -8.39 32.56
C ASN A 1055 21.80 -8.04 33.91
N ASN A 1056 21.77 -6.75 34.23
CA ASN A 1056 22.03 -6.18 35.55
C ASN A 1056 20.72 -5.90 36.34
N SER A 1057 19.63 -6.62 36.01
CA SER A 1057 18.36 -6.58 36.75
C SER A 1057 17.71 -5.19 36.87
N GLY A 1058 17.65 -4.46 35.75
CA GLY A 1058 16.85 -3.24 35.60
C GLY A 1058 17.62 -1.99 35.21
N TYR A 1059 17.07 -0.84 35.61
CA TYR A 1059 17.45 0.48 35.12
C TYR A 1059 18.71 1.02 35.85
N THR A 1060 19.85 0.33 35.68
CA THR A 1060 21.09 0.64 36.41
C THR A 1060 21.71 1.99 36.00
N TYR A 1061 21.49 2.49 34.79
CA TYR A 1061 21.89 3.84 34.41
C TYR A 1061 21.14 4.89 35.24
N GLU A 1062 19.83 4.68 35.40
CA GLU A 1062 18.91 5.51 36.17
C GLU A 1062 19.20 5.42 37.69
N ARG A 1063 19.59 4.25 38.22
CA ARG A 1063 20.05 4.07 39.61
C ARG A 1063 21.21 5.01 39.98
N TYR A 1064 22.20 5.13 39.10
CA TYR A 1064 23.35 6.00 39.31
C TYR A 1064 22.99 7.49 39.17
N ILE A 1065 21.92 7.83 38.46
CA ILE A 1065 21.37 9.19 38.41
C ILE A 1065 20.59 9.52 39.70
N HIS A 1066 19.59 8.71 40.05
CA HIS A 1066 18.76 8.91 41.25
C HIS A 1066 18.05 7.63 41.72
N GLY A 1067 18.05 7.41 43.04
CA GLY A 1067 17.34 6.29 43.67
C GLY A 1067 17.99 4.92 43.41
N MET A 1068 19.25 4.78 43.82
CA MET A 1068 20.07 3.56 43.65
C MET A 1068 19.31 2.26 43.96
N ASP A 1069 18.54 2.27 45.06
CA ASP A 1069 17.80 1.12 45.59
C ASP A 1069 16.26 1.26 45.49
N GLU A 1070 15.77 2.26 44.75
CA GLU A 1070 14.34 2.53 44.63
C GLU A 1070 13.63 1.56 43.67
N GLU A 1071 12.39 1.18 44.00
CA GLU A 1071 11.60 0.15 43.29
C GLU A 1071 11.31 0.54 41.83
N TYR A 1072 11.22 1.84 41.50
CA TYR A 1072 10.99 2.29 40.13
C TYR A 1072 12.15 1.98 39.16
N ASN A 1073 13.35 1.65 39.69
CA ASN A 1073 14.50 1.21 38.90
C ASN A 1073 14.57 -0.33 38.75
N ASP A 1074 13.75 -1.09 39.48
CA ASP A 1074 13.64 -2.54 39.34
C ASP A 1074 12.74 -2.91 38.14
N VAL A 1075 13.05 -4.02 37.47
CA VAL A 1075 12.23 -4.56 36.36
C VAL A 1075 11.76 -5.98 36.66
N ALA A 1076 10.71 -6.43 35.96
CA ALA A 1076 10.22 -7.80 36.12
C ALA A 1076 11.32 -8.81 35.69
N PRO A 1077 11.71 -9.78 36.54
CA PRO A 1077 12.86 -10.66 36.26
C PRO A 1077 12.50 -11.76 35.26
N TRP A 1078 12.46 -11.43 33.98
CA TRP A 1078 12.14 -12.37 32.90
C TRP A 1078 13.28 -13.38 32.68
N ASN A 1079 12.94 -14.59 32.24
CA ASN A 1079 13.92 -15.53 31.69
C ASN A 1079 14.14 -15.21 30.20
N TYR A 1080 14.95 -14.20 29.91
CA TYR A 1080 15.19 -13.73 28.54
C TYR A 1080 15.70 -14.85 27.62
N SER A 1081 16.54 -15.76 28.13
CA SER A 1081 17.06 -16.92 27.38
C SER A 1081 15.96 -17.89 26.88
N ALA A 1082 14.76 -17.87 27.47
CA ALA A 1082 13.62 -18.67 27.05
C ALA A 1082 12.70 -17.95 26.03
N ALA A 1083 12.88 -16.65 25.78
CA ALA A 1083 12.00 -15.88 24.90
C ALA A 1083 11.85 -16.46 23.47
N PRO A 1084 12.89 -17.00 22.80
CA PRO A 1084 12.72 -17.64 21.50
C PRO A 1084 11.79 -18.86 21.51
N GLN A 1085 11.68 -19.57 22.65
CA GLN A 1085 10.80 -20.73 22.80
C GLN A 1085 9.32 -20.32 22.81
N LEU A 1086 9.01 -19.11 23.31
CA LEU A 1086 7.66 -18.54 23.31
C LEU A 1086 7.22 -18.10 21.90
N PHE A 1087 8.13 -17.50 21.12
CA PHE A 1087 7.84 -17.01 19.77
C PHE A 1087 7.97 -18.08 18.68
N GLY A 1088 8.64 -19.20 18.97
CA GLY A 1088 8.63 -20.42 18.16
C GLY A 1088 9.92 -20.70 17.39
N GLN A 1089 10.01 -21.93 16.84
CA GLN A 1089 11.21 -22.43 16.16
C GLN A 1089 10.86 -22.95 14.75
N PRO A 1090 10.91 -22.10 13.71
CA PRO A 1090 10.54 -22.51 12.35
C PRO A 1090 11.60 -23.43 11.72
N GLN A 1091 11.14 -24.48 11.04
CA GLN A 1091 12.03 -25.45 10.38
C GLN A 1091 13.00 -24.76 9.41
N GLY A 1092 14.29 -25.14 9.48
CA GLY A 1092 15.34 -24.64 8.59
C GLY A 1092 15.96 -23.29 8.98
N TYR A 1093 15.62 -22.74 10.14
CA TYR A 1093 16.25 -21.53 10.70
C TYR A 1093 16.87 -21.87 12.06
N PRO A 1094 18.20 -21.76 12.23
CA PRO A 1094 18.83 -22.06 13.51
C PRO A 1094 18.46 -21.02 14.57
N ILE A 1095 18.23 -21.49 15.79
CA ILE A 1095 18.02 -20.65 16.97
C ILE A 1095 18.91 -21.20 18.08
N GLN A 1096 19.86 -20.40 18.54
CA GLN A 1096 20.72 -20.64 19.69
C GLN A 1096 20.30 -19.64 20.78
N SER A 1097 20.01 -20.13 21.98
CA SER A 1097 19.65 -19.27 23.11
C SER A 1097 20.21 -19.81 24.41
N CYS A 1098 20.83 -18.93 25.20
CA CYS A 1098 21.54 -19.31 26.42
C CYS A 1098 21.52 -18.18 27.46
N ARG A 1099 21.88 -18.53 28.69
CA ARG A 1099 22.21 -17.60 29.76
C ARG A 1099 23.65 -17.84 30.16
N VAL A 1100 24.45 -16.79 30.24
CA VAL A 1100 25.89 -16.84 30.58
C VAL A 1100 26.12 -16.05 31.86
N LYS A 1101 27.06 -16.53 32.69
CA LYS A 1101 27.44 -15.83 33.94
C LYS A 1101 28.93 -15.57 34.04
N THR A 1102 29.75 -16.45 33.48
CA THR A 1102 31.20 -16.41 33.66
C THR A 1102 31.95 -16.14 32.37
N TRP A 1103 33.24 -15.78 32.50
CA TRP A 1103 34.12 -15.61 31.35
C TRP A 1103 34.30 -16.91 30.55
N GLU A 1104 34.26 -18.08 31.19
CA GLU A 1104 34.25 -19.38 30.49
C GLU A 1104 32.98 -19.53 29.63
N ASP A 1105 31.80 -19.19 30.17
CA ASP A 1105 30.54 -19.23 29.42
C ASP A 1105 30.58 -18.30 28.20
N LEU A 1106 31.03 -17.05 28.39
CA LEU A 1106 31.09 -16.05 27.32
C LEU A 1106 32.05 -16.49 26.21
N ASN A 1107 33.26 -16.96 26.55
CA ASN A 1107 34.22 -17.47 25.58
C ASN A 1107 33.65 -18.67 24.80
N ARG A 1108 32.86 -19.54 25.44
CA ARG A 1108 32.17 -20.68 24.80
C ARG A 1108 31.12 -20.25 23.77
N ILE A 1109 30.51 -19.06 23.94
CA ILE A 1109 29.59 -18.47 22.96
C ILE A 1109 30.33 -17.71 21.85
N LEU A 1110 31.35 -16.91 22.19
CA LEU A 1110 32.15 -16.15 21.22
C LEU A 1110 32.95 -17.06 20.26
N THR A 1111 33.16 -18.32 20.62
CA THR A 1111 33.79 -19.35 19.76
C THR A 1111 32.78 -20.30 19.09
N SER A 1112 31.48 -20.14 19.33
CA SER A 1112 30.44 -21.02 18.77
C SER A 1112 30.10 -20.71 17.31
N ASP A 1113 29.78 -21.73 16.52
CA ASP A 1113 29.42 -21.60 15.09
C ASP A 1113 28.31 -20.56 14.84
N GLY A 1114 27.27 -20.49 15.68
CA GLY A 1114 26.18 -19.52 15.52
C GLY A 1114 26.66 -18.07 15.58
N PHE A 1115 27.55 -17.75 16.54
CA PHE A 1115 28.18 -16.43 16.65
C PHE A 1115 29.19 -16.18 15.53
N VAL A 1116 30.07 -17.15 15.24
CA VAL A 1116 31.17 -16.99 14.26
C VAL A 1116 30.62 -16.83 12.84
N GLN A 1117 29.61 -17.62 12.45
CA GLN A 1117 29.01 -17.57 11.11
C GLN A 1117 27.90 -16.51 10.99
N GLY A 1118 27.33 -16.07 12.12
CA GLY A 1118 26.20 -15.12 12.14
C GLY A 1118 24.98 -15.63 11.36
N LYS A 1119 24.59 -16.89 11.61
CA LYS A 1119 23.45 -17.55 10.95
C LYS A 1119 22.39 -17.91 11.97
N GLY A 1120 21.14 -17.59 11.67
CA GLY A 1120 20.01 -17.76 12.57
C GLY A 1120 19.87 -16.65 13.61
N LEU A 1121 19.09 -16.94 14.65
CA LEU A 1121 19.01 -16.13 15.87
C LEU A 1121 20.01 -16.68 16.90
N THR A 1122 20.88 -15.84 17.42
CA THR A 1122 21.65 -16.12 18.66
C THR A 1122 21.21 -15.14 19.73
N LEU A 1123 20.66 -15.60 20.85
CA LEU A 1123 20.23 -14.75 21.98
C LEU A 1123 20.96 -15.15 23.26
N VAL A 1124 21.65 -14.19 23.88
CA VAL A 1124 22.54 -14.38 25.03
C VAL A 1124 22.08 -13.50 26.19
N ASP A 1125 21.57 -14.12 27.25
CA ASP A 1125 21.22 -13.46 28.53
C ASP A 1125 22.50 -13.36 29.39
N VAL A 1126 23.13 -12.18 29.41
CA VAL A 1126 24.44 -11.93 30.05
C VAL A 1126 24.23 -11.38 31.45
N VAL A 1127 24.41 -12.22 32.47
CA VAL A 1127 24.21 -11.84 33.87
C VAL A 1127 25.41 -11.07 34.40
N MET A 1128 25.15 -9.90 34.98
CA MET A 1128 26.12 -9.03 35.65
C MET A 1128 25.61 -8.68 37.06
N ASP A 1129 26.37 -7.92 37.85
CA ASP A 1129 25.88 -7.41 39.14
C ASP A 1129 24.83 -6.29 38.95
N LYS A 1130 23.93 -6.11 39.92
CA LYS A 1130 22.85 -5.10 39.87
C LYS A 1130 23.37 -3.68 39.67
N TYR A 1131 24.54 -3.38 40.24
CA TYR A 1131 25.15 -2.06 40.22
C TYR A 1131 26.35 -1.98 39.27
N ASP A 1132 26.55 -2.99 38.42
CA ASP A 1132 27.64 -3.02 37.44
C ASP A 1132 27.42 -2.03 36.30
N ILE A 1133 28.39 -1.14 36.14
CA ILE A 1133 28.53 -0.14 35.09
C ILE A 1133 30.01 0.23 35.01
N SER A 1134 30.49 0.62 33.83
CA SER A 1134 31.89 1.02 33.63
C SER A 1134 32.36 2.01 34.70
N GLU A 1135 33.49 1.72 35.36
CA GLU A 1135 34.02 2.55 36.45
C GLU A 1135 34.25 4.00 36.00
N LYS A 1136 34.74 4.18 34.76
CA LYS A 1136 34.90 5.51 34.13
C LYS A 1136 33.58 6.27 34.06
N ALA A 1137 32.47 5.59 33.80
CA ALA A 1137 31.17 6.21 33.61
C ALA A 1137 30.52 6.70 34.92
N LYS A 1138 30.94 6.21 36.09
CA LYS A 1138 30.42 6.68 37.39
C LYS A 1138 30.59 8.20 37.57
N VAL A 1139 31.65 8.76 37.00
CA VAL A 1139 31.92 10.21 36.95
C VAL A 1139 30.82 11.00 36.19
N LEU A 1140 30.25 10.45 35.11
CA LEU A 1140 29.14 11.09 34.37
C LEU A 1140 27.90 11.21 35.24
N PHE A 1141 27.56 10.15 35.97
CA PHE A 1141 26.39 10.14 36.85
C PHE A 1141 26.59 11.02 38.08
N GLU A 1142 27.82 11.09 38.59
CA GLU A 1142 28.21 12.09 39.58
C GLU A 1142 28.03 13.53 39.10
N PHE A 1143 28.06 13.83 37.80
CA PHE A 1143 27.70 15.15 37.28
C PHE A 1143 26.18 15.29 37.09
N ALA A 1144 25.50 14.30 36.52
CA ALA A 1144 24.06 14.31 36.30
C ALA A 1144 23.26 14.44 37.61
N GLY A 1145 23.59 13.64 38.64
CA GLY A 1145 22.96 13.70 39.96
C GLY A 1145 23.30 14.95 40.79
N LYS A 1146 24.19 15.82 40.30
CA LYS A 1146 24.45 17.18 40.85
C LYS A 1146 23.68 18.28 40.09
N GLN A 1147 22.94 17.94 39.03
CA GLN A 1147 22.09 18.85 38.24
C GLN A 1147 20.59 18.63 38.47
N LEU A 1148 20.21 17.57 39.20
CA LEU A 1148 18.87 17.33 39.76
C LEU A 1148 18.70 18.02 41.13
#